data_AF-A0A6P6H312-F1
#
_entry.id   AF-A0A6P6H312-F1
#
_cell.length_a   1.000
_cell.length_b   1.000
_cell.length_c   1.000
_cell.angle_alpha   90.00
_cell.angle_beta   90.00
_cell.angle_gamma   90.00
#
_symmetry.space_group_name_H-M   'P 1'
#
loop_
_entity.id
_entity.type
_entity.pdbx_description
1 polymer ?
#
loop_
_entity_poly.entity_id
_entity_poly.type
_entity_poly.pdbx_seq_one_letter_code
_entity_poly.pdbx_strand_id
1 'polypeptide(L)'
;MDCKGLEAVRRDNCPLVANLVTASLRRLLIDRDPAGAVAHAQDVISDLLCNRIDISQLVITKELTRAASDYAGKQAHVELAERMRKRDPGSAPSLGDRVPYVIIGAAKGVAAYMKSEGPENRPQHTPGSLAQPLPGAAPPPPGSVPVLRAFGVTDEGVSVCCHIHGFAPYFYTPAPPGFGREHLGDLQRELNAAISRDQRGGKELAGPAVLSVELCSRESMFGYHGHGPSPFLRITLALPRLLAPARRLLEQGIRVPGLGTPSFAPYETNVDFEIRFMVDTDIVGCNWLELPAGKYLLRLEGKATHCQLEADVQWSDVVSHPPEGEWQRIAPLRVLSFDIECAGRKGIFPEPERDPVIQICSLGLRWGEPEPFLRLALTLRPCAPILGAKVQSYEREEELLQAWSTFIRIMDPDVITGYNIQNFDLPYLISRAQTLKVESFPFLGRVSGLRSTIRDSSFQSKQTGRRDSKVVSMVGRVQMDMLQVLLREYKLRSYTLNAVSFHFLGEQKEDVQHSIITDLQNGNDQTRRRLAVYCLKDAFLPLRLLERLMVLVNAMEMARVTGVPLGYLLTRGQQVKVVSQLLRQAMREGLLMPVVKTEGVEDYTGATVIEPLKGYYDVPITTLDFSSLYPSIMMAHNLCYTTLLRPGAAQKLGLTEDQFIKTPTGDEFVKTSVRKGLLPQILENLLSARKRAKAELAKETDPLRRQVLDGRQLALKVSANSVYGFTGAQVGKLPCLEISQSVTGFGRQMIEKTKQLVESKYTVENGYGTSAKVVYGDTDSVMCRFGVSSVAEAMALGREAADWVSGHFPPPIRLEFEKKVSL
;
A
#
# COMPACT_ATOMS: atom_id res chain seq x y z
N MET A 1 -12.66 45.33 -10.10
CA MET A 1 -14.04 45.14 -10.58
C MET A 1 -14.86 44.65 -9.40
N ASP A 2 -15.85 45.40 -8.94
CA ASP A 2 -16.76 44.92 -7.88
C ASP A 2 -17.89 44.15 -8.57
N CYS A 3 -17.88 42.82 -8.45
CA CYS A 3 -18.80 41.93 -9.17
C CYS A 3 -20.02 41.53 -8.32
N LYS A 4 -20.28 42.21 -7.19
CA LYS A 4 -21.44 41.92 -6.33
C LYS A 4 -22.73 41.95 -7.13
N GLY A 5 -23.49 40.86 -7.08
CA GLY A 5 -24.76 40.68 -7.79
C GLY A 5 -24.68 39.97 -9.14
N LEU A 6 -23.47 39.71 -9.67
CA LEU A 6 -23.26 38.97 -10.92
C LEU A 6 -23.00 37.47 -10.66
N GLU A 7 -23.29 36.64 -11.66
CA GLU A 7 -23.06 35.18 -11.60
C GLU A 7 -21.58 34.80 -11.37
N ALA A 8 -20.65 35.72 -11.61
CA ALA A 8 -19.22 35.60 -11.31
C ALA A 8 -18.91 35.32 -9.83
N VAL A 9 -19.78 35.73 -8.90
CA VAL A 9 -19.59 35.57 -7.44
C VAL A 9 -20.81 34.98 -6.74
N ARG A 10 -21.80 34.49 -7.50
CA ARG A 10 -22.95 33.78 -6.93
C ARG A 10 -22.57 32.35 -6.59
N ARG A 11 -22.79 31.98 -5.32
CA ARG A 11 -22.44 30.67 -4.75
C ARG A 11 -23.46 29.56 -5.06
N ASP A 12 -24.56 29.90 -5.72
CA ASP A 12 -25.68 28.99 -5.99
C ASP A 12 -25.70 28.52 -7.46
N ASN A 13 -24.58 28.67 -8.16
CA ASN A 13 -24.39 28.27 -9.56
C ASN A 13 -23.12 27.41 -9.70
N CYS A 14 -22.95 26.71 -10.82
CA CYS A 14 -21.79 25.84 -10.98
C CYS A 14 -20.50 26.65 -11.22
N PRO A 15 -19.33 26.15 -10.76
CA PRO A 15 -18.06 26.87 -10.90
C PRO A 15 -17.72 27.26 -12.35
N LEU A 16 -18.15 26.47 -13.35
CA LEU A 16 -17.91 26.75 -14.76
C LEU A 16 -18.51 28.11 -15.19
N VAL A 17 -19.73 28.43 -14.74
CA VAL A 17 -20.39 29.70 -15.07
C VAL A 17 -19.66 30.87 -14.42
N ALA A 18 -19.28 30.73 -13.14
CA ALA A 18 -18.54 31.77 -12.44
C ALA A 18 -17.18 32.04 -13.10
N ASN A 19 -16.46 30.98 -13.48
CA ASN A 19 -15.17 31.06 -14.15
C ASN A 19 -15.30 31.70 -15.54
N LEU A 20 -16.26 31.25 -16.35
CA LEU A 20 -16.52 31.79 -17.68
C LEU A 20 -16.89 33.27 -17.64
N VAL A 21 -17.85 33.66 -16.78
CA VAL A 21 -18.31 35.05 -16.68
C VAL A 21 -17.21 35.97 -16.14
N THR A 22 -16.45 35.52 -15.13
CA THR A 22 -15.31 36.30 -14.59
C THR A 22 -14.25 36.54 -15.66
N ALA A 23 -13.89 35.49 -16.39
CA ALA A 23 -12.87 35.54 -17.43
C ALA A 23 -13.32 36.36 -18.66
N SER A 24 -14.63 36.36 -18.95
CA SER A 24 -15.22 37.16 -20.03
C SER A 24 -15.32 38.63 -19.64
N LEU A 25 -15.77 38.96 -18.42
CA LEU A 25 -15.84 40.33 -17.92
C LEU A 25 -14.46 40.98 -17.81
N ARG A 26 -13.45 40.21 -17.38
CA ARG A 26 -12.07 40.70 -17.34
C ARG A 26 -11.58 41.11 -18.73
N ARG A 27 -11.79 40.25 -19.73
CA ARG A 27 -11.41 40.54 -21.12
C ARG A 27 -12.17 41.74 -21.69
N LEU A 28 -13.48 41.83 -21.43
CA LEU A 28 -14.31 42.94 -21.91
C LEU A 28 -13.96 44.28 -21.25
N LEU A 29 -13.82 44.31 -19.92
CA LEU A 29 -13.80 45.56 -19.15
C LEU A 29 -12.38 46.02 -18.77
N ILE A 30 -11.43 45.08 -18.62
CA ILE A 30 -10.03 45.41 -18.29
C ILE A 30 -9.18 45.38 -19.55
N ASP A 31 -9.19 44.24 -20.24
CA ASP A 31 -8.30 44.03 -21.39
C ASP A 31 -8.83 44.71 -22.67
N ARG A 32 -10.08 45.23 -22.63
CA ARG A 32 -10.82 45.86 -23.73
C ARG A 32 -10.80 45.03 -25.02
N ASP A 33 -10.93 43.71 -24.87
CA ASP A 33 -10.94 42.73 -25.96
C ASP A 33 -12.28 41.96 -26.02
N PRO A 34 -13.28 42.51 -26.73
CA PRO A 34 -14.55 41.82 -26.93
C PRO A 34 -14.43 40.56 -27.77
N ALA A 35 -13.52 40.52 -28.74
CA ALA A 35 -13.35 39.38 -29.62
C ALA A 35 -12.76 38.17 -28.86
N GLY A 36 -11.75 38.39 -28.03
CA GLY A 36 -11.17 37.37 -27.17
C GLY A 36 -12.12 36.89 -26.07
N ALA A 37 -13.03 37.73 -25.59
CA ALA A 37 -14.09 37.30 -24.68
C ALA A 37 -15.09 36.34 -25.35
N VAL A 38 -15.50 36.63 -26.60
CA VAL A 38 -16.37 35.74 -27.38
C VAL A 38 -15.66 34.43 -27.72
N ALA A 39 -14.41 34.48 -28.18
CA ALA A 39 -13.63 33.29 -28.50
C ALA A 39 -13.48 32.38 -27.27
N HIS A 40 -13.15 32.95 -26.11
CA HIS A 40 -13.05 32.21 -24.86
C HIS A 40 -14.38 31.54 -24.46
N ALA A 41 -15.50 32.23 -24.64
CA ALA A 41 -16.82 31.65 -24.37
C ALA A 41 -17.14 30.50 -25.34
N GLN A 42 -16.82 30.65 -26.61
CA GLN A 42 -16.99 29.59 -27.62
C GLN A 42 -16.12 28.37 -27.31
N ASP A 43 -14.87 28.56 -26.90
CA ASP A 43 -13.96 27.47 -26.52
C ASP A 43 -14.48 26.70 -25.30
N VAL A 44 -14.93 27.40 -24.26
CA VAL A 44 -15.49 26.75 -23.06
C VAL A 44 -16.79 26.00 -23.39
N ILE A 45 -17.64 26.54 -24.26
CA ILE A 45 -18.84 25.85 -24.74
C ILE A 45 -18.47 24.62 -25.57
N SER A 46 -17.46 24.72 -26.44
CA SER A 46 -16.95 23.61 -27.24
C SER A 46 -16.40 22.48 -26.35
N ASP A 47 -15.56 22.81 -25.36
CA ASP A 47 -15.04 21.84 -24.41
C ASP A 47 -16.14 21.20 -23.55
N LEU A 48 -17.20 21.96 -23.21
CA LEU A 48 -18.37 21.44 -22.54
C LEU A 48 -19.13 20.43 -23.43
N LEU A 49 -19.36 20.76 -24.71
CA LEU A 49 -20.05 19.88 -25.67
C LEU A 49 -19.22 18.63 -26.01
N CYS A 50 -17.89 18.74 -26.03
CA CYS A 50 -16.97 17.61 -26.25
C CYS A 50 -16.65 16.80 -24.98
N ASN A 51 -17.33 17.06 -23.85
CA ASN A 51 -17.13 16.38 -22.58
C ASN A 51 -15.68 16.44 -22.05
N ARG A 52 -14.98 17.56 -22.30
CA ARG A 52 -13.61 17.83 -21.81
C ARG A 52 -13.59 18.65 -20.52
N ILE A 53 -14.75 19.15 -20.07
CA ILE A 53 -14.91 19.83 -18.79
C ILE A 53 -15.18 18.81 -17.69
N ASP A 54 -14.41 18.89 -16.60
CA ASP A 54 -14.61 18.05 -15.43
C ASP A 54 -15.97 18.35 -14.77
N ILE A 55 -16.68 17.29 -14.32
CA ILE A 55 -18.02 17.47 -13.75
C ILE A 55 -18.02 18.31 -12.48
N SER A 56 -16.92 18.36 -11.72
CA SER A 56 -16.81 19.21 -10.54
C SER A 56 -17.06 20.68 -10.89
N GLN A 57 -16.75 21.10 -12.12
CA GLN A 57 -17.04 22.44 -12.63
C GLN A 57 -18.54 22.65 -12.95
N LEU A 58 -19.31 21.57 -13.05
CA LEU A 58 -20.75 21.57 -13.33
C LEU A 58 -21.61 21.32 -12.09
N VAL A 59 -21.00 21.03 -10.93
CA VAL A 59 -21.72 20.82 -9.68
C VAL A 59 -22.28 22.14 -9.17
N ILE A 60 -23.59 22.18 -8.97
CA ILE A 60 -24.31 23.28 -8.33
C ILE A 60 -24.50 22.92 -6.86
N THR A 61 -24.21 23.84 -5.96
CA THR A 61 -24.35 23.59 -4.52
C THR A 61 -25.28 24.63 -3.91
N LYS A 62 -26.38 24.17 -3.29
CA LYS A 62 -27.38 25.06 -2.68
C LYS A 62 -27.78 24.60 -1.29
N GLU A 63 -27.98 25.56 -0.38
CA GLU A 63 -28.28 25.30 1.02
C GLU A 63 -29.75 24.98 1.26
N LEU A 64 -30.01 23.96 2.08
CA LEU A 64 -31.35 23.55 2.48
C LEU A 64 -31.80 24.38 3.69
N THR A 65 -32.48 25.51 3.44
CA THR A 65 -32.78 26.53 4.46
C THR A 65 -34.13 26.38 5.17
N ARG A 66 -35.05 25.58 4.64
CA ARG A 66 -36.38 25.32 5.24
C ARG A 66 -36.91 23.95 4.84
N ALA A 67 -37.95 23.45 5.51
CA ALA A 67 -38.53 22.16 5.18
C ALA A 67 -39.18 22.20 3.78
N ALA A 68 -39.29 21.04 3.13
CA ALA A 68 -39.80 20.94 1.75
C ALA A 68 -41.22 21.52 1.58
N SER A 69 -42.05 21.48 2.63
CA SER A 69 -43.40 22.06 2.69
C SER A 69 -43.45 23.58 2.66
N ASP A 70 -42.34 24.25 3.01
CA ASP A 70 -42.31 25.69 3.29
C ASP A 70 -41.69 26.52 2.15
N TYR A 71 -41.31 25.85 1.06
CA TYR A 71 -40.88 26.50 -0.18
C TYR A 71 -42.08 26.82 -1.07
N ALA A 72 -42.15 28.07 -1.55
CA ALA A 72 -43.22 28.51 -2.46
C ALA A 72 -43.25 27.77 -3.82
N GLY A 73 -42.24 26.95 -4.14
CA GLY A 73 -42.21 26.09 -5.33
C GLY A 73 -41.11 25.03 -5.26
N LYS A 74 -41.23 23.97 -6.08
CA LYS A 74 -40.32 22.82 -6.10
C LYS A 74 -38.94 23.20 -6.63
N GLN A 75 -37.91 23.02 -5.78
CA GLN A 75 -36.52 23.36 -6.09
C GLN A 75 -35.65 22.10 -6.22
N ALA A 76 -34.64 22.18 -7.09
CA ALA A 76 -33.80 21.05 -7.46
C ALA A 76 -33.05 20.37 -6.30
N HIS A 77 -32.44 21.17 -5.42
CA HIS A 77 -31.75 20.69 -4.21
C HIS A 77 -32.70 20.12 -3.15
N VAL A 78 -33.91 20.68 -3.03
CA VAL A 78 -34.94 20.22 -2.08
C VAL A 78 -35.51 18.87 -2.51
N GLU A 79 -35.90 18.75 -3.78
CA GLU A 79 -36.41 17.50 -4.36
C GLU A 79 -35.34 16.42 -4.45
N LEU A 80 -34.07 16.80 -4.59
CA LEU A 80 -32.96 15.84 -4.46
C LEU A 80 -32.79 15.38 -3.01
N ALA A 81 -32.79 16.30 -2.04
CA ALA A 81 -32.67 15.93 -0.62
C ALA A 81 -33.81 15.02 -0.16
N GLU A 82 -35.05 15.27 -0.60
CA GLU A 82 -36.20 14.38 -0.36
C GLU A 82 -36.05 13.03 -1.05
N ARG A 83 -35.53 12.98 -2.29
CA ARG A 83 -35.21 11.72 -2.96
C ARG A 83 -34.10 10.95 -2.25
N MET A 84 -33.07 11.63 -1.76
CA MET A 84 -32.00 11.05 -0.94
C MET A 84 -32.56 10.50 0.37
N ARG A 85 -33.44 11.25 1.05
CA ARG A 85 -34.12 10.84 2.29
C ARG A 85 -35.03 9.62 2.10
N LYS A 86 -35.69 9.50 0.95
CA LYS A 86 -36.46 8.30 0.60
C LYS A 86 -35.60 7.10 0.21
N ARG A 87 -34.38 7.32 -0.31
CA ARG A 87 -33.43 6.26 -0.67
C ARG A 87 -32.69 5.72 0.56
N ASP A 88 -32.27 6.62 1.44
CA ASP A 88 -31.60 6.33 2.71
C ASP A 88 -31.77 7.52 3.67
N PRO A 89 -32.63 7.41 4.71
CA PRO A 89 -32.86 8.49 5.67
C PRO A 89 -31.59 8.91 6.44
N GLY A 90 -30.63 8.00 6.62
CA GLY A 90 -29.44 8.22 7.44
C GLY A 90 -28.34 9.03 6.77
N SER A 91 -28.32 9.06 5.44
CA SER A 91 -27.34 9.84 4.65
C SER A 91 -27.93 11.10 4.02
N ALA A 92 -29.19 11.42 4.32
CA ALA A 92 -29.90 12.52 3.70
C ALA A 92 -29.48 13.87 4.31
N PRO A 93 -29.27 14.92 3.49
CA PRO A 93 -28.94 16.25 3.97
C PRO A 93 -29.99 16.79 4.95
N SER A 94 -29.55 17.41 6.03
CA SER A 94 -30.39 18.06 7.05
C SER A 94 -30.57 19.55 6.78
N LEU A 95 -31.46 20.22 7.52
CA LEU A 95 -31.63 21.67 7.43
C LEU A 95 -30.33 22.38 7.84
N GLY A 96 -29.87 23.31 7.00
CA GLY A 96 -28.56 23.96 7.12
C GLY A 96 -27.46 23.31 6.28
N ASP A 97 -27.65 22.08 5.80
CA ASP A 97 -26.67 21.43 4.92
C ASP A 97 -26.74 21.96 3.50
N ARG A 98 -25.58 22.02 2.84
CA ARG A 98 -25.47 22.33 1.42
C ARG A 98 -25.54 21.06 0.59
N VAL A 99 -26.50 21.03 -0.33
CA VAL A 99 -26.76 19.90 -1.22
C VAL A 99 -26.05 20.13 -2.55
N PRO A 100 -25.01 19.34 -2.88
CA PRO A 100 -24.39 19.35 -4.20
C PRO A 100 -25.23 18.53 -5.19
N TYR A 101 -25.44 19.07 -6.39
CA TYR A 101 -26.20 18.38 -7.43
C TYR A 101 -25.76 18.83 -8.83
N VAL A 102 -25.99 17.96 -9.80
CA VAL A 102 -25.89 18.27 -11.23
C VAL A 102 -27.25 18.14 -11.89
N ILE A 103 -27.44 18.78 -13.04
CA ILE A 103 -28.65 18.61 -13.86
C ILE A 103 -28.35 17.60 -14.96
N ILE A 104 -29.01 16.44 -14.92
CA ILE A 104 -28.84 15.38 -15.92
C ILE A 104 -29.79 15.56 -17.11
N GLY A 105 -29.42 14.99 -18.27
CA GLY A 105 -30.26 14.99 -19.46
C GLY A 105 -31.57 14.22 -19.22
N ALA A 106 -32.69 14.76 -19.70
CA ALA A 106 -34.00 14.11 -19.69
C ALA A 106 -34.84 14.61 -20.88
N ALA A 107 -35.97 13.96 -21.14
CA ALA A 107 -36.87 14.33 -22.24
C ALA A 107 -37.28 15.82 -22.20
N LYS A 108 -37.53 16.38 -23.39
CA LYS A 108 -37.90 17.79 -23.58
C LYS A 108 -39.20 18.10 -22.80
N GLY A 109 -39.21 19.17 -22.01
CA GLY A 109 -40.36 19.57 -21.18
C GLY A 109 -40.34 19.08 -19.72
N VAL A 110 -39.42 18.18 -19.33
CA VAL A 110 -39.26 17.77 -17.92
C VAL A 110 -38.71 18.94 -17.09
N ALA A 111 -39.28 19.17 -15.90
CA ALA A 111 -38.87 20.24 -14.99
C ALA A 111 -37.45 20.03 -14.43
N ALA A 112 -36.68 21.10 -14.26
CA ALA A 112 -35.27 21.02 -13.85
C ALA A 112 -35.04 20.33 -12.49
N TYR A 113 -35.97 20.48 -11.55
CA TYR A 113 -35.85 19.83 -10.22
C TYR A 113 -36.01 18.31 -10.27
N MET A 114 -36.63 17.75 -11.31
CA MET A 114 -36.70 16.30 -11.53
C MET A 114 -35.40 15.75 -12.15
N LYS A 115 -34.56 16.65 -12.67
CA LYS A 115 -33.29 16.34 -13.32
C LYS A 115 -32.10 16.57 -12.39
N SER A 116 -32.30 17.03 -11.16
CA SER A 116 -31.20 17.09 -10.21
C SER A 116 -30.81 15.70 -9.77
N GLU A 117 -29.53 15.43 -9.73
CA GLU A 117 -28.99 14.17 -9.24
C GLU A 117 -27.65 14.43 -8.55
N GLY A 118 -27.25 13.54 -7.65
CA GLY A 118 -25.92 13.59 -7.04
C GLY A 118 -24.82 13.46 -8.10
N PRO A 119 -23.69 14.18 -7.99
CA PRO A 119 -22.57 14.12 -8.96
C PRO A 119 -22.00 12.70 -9.21
N GLU A 120 -22.24 11.78 -8.29
CA GLU A 120 -21.82 10.38 -8.26
C GLU A 120 -22.57 9.43 -9.23
N ASN A 121 -23.68 9.86 -9.85
CA ASN A 121 -24.49 9.04 -10.75
C ASN A 121 -24.44 9.55 -12.22
N ARG A 122 -23.71 8.90 -13.15
CA ARG A 122 -23.69 9.15 -14.63
C ARG A 122 -23.94 7.92 -15.56
N PRO A 123 -24.83 7.96 -16.59
CA PRO A 123 -25.06 6.85 -17.55
C PRO A 123 -24.35 7.00 -18.92
N GLN A 124 -24.02 5.87 -19.61
CA GLN A 124 -24.21 5.63 -21.07
C GLN A 124 -23.56 4.34 -21.69
N HIS A 125 -24.37 3.70 -22.57
CA HIS A 125 -24.24 2.98 -23.87
C HIS A 125 -23.40 1.67 -24.12
N THR A 126 -24.13 0.66 -24.63
CA THR A 126 -23.84 -0.73 -25.14
C THR A 126 -23.99 -0.85 -26.69
N PRO A 127 -23.74 -1.98 -27.45
CA PRO A 127 -23.52 -3.43 -27.13
C PRO A 127 -22.34 -4.14 -27.91
N GLY A 128 -21.95 -5.43 -27.80
CA GLY A 128 -22.43 -6.64 -27.06
C GLY A 128 -21.58 -7.94 -27.28
N SER A 129 -21.98 -8.99 -26.51
CA SER A 129 -21.77 -10.48 -26.52
C SER A 129 -20.35 -11.10 -26.44
N LEU A 130 -19.89 -11.76 -25.35
CA LEU A 130 -20.18 -13.07 -24.69
C LEU A 130 -19.43 -14.30 -25.26
N ALA A 131 -18.56 -14.96 -24.46
CA ALA A 131 -18.45 -16.42 -24.26
C ALA A 131 -17.22 -16.85 -23.40
N GLN A 132 -17.36 -17.97 -22.67
CA GLN A 132 -16.36 -18.66 -21.82
C GLN A 132 -15.22 -19.31 -22.65
N PRO A 133 -14.00 -19.55 -22.12
CA PRO A 133 -13.01 -20.33 -22.84
C PRO A 133 -13.03 -21.82 -22.43
N LEU A 134 -13.32 -22.65 -23.43
CA LEU A 134 -12.71 -23.97 -23.63
C LEU A 134 -11.20 -23.81 -23.91
N PRO A 135 -10.38 -24.86 -23.69
CA PRO A 135 -8.95 -24.81 -23.96
C PRO A 135 -8.70 -24.58 -25.47
N GLY A 136 -8.01 -23.48 -25.82
CA GLY A 136 -7.60 -23.17 -27.20
C GLY A 136 -8.36 -22.05 -27.94
N ALA A 137 -9.22 -21.27 -27.27
CA ALA A 137 -9.95 -20.17 -27.92
C ALA A 137 -9.27 -18.80 -27.79
N ALA A 138 -9.42 -17.96 -28.82
CA ALA A 138 -8.94 -16.58 -28.91
C ALA A 138 -9.47 -15.69 -27.76
N PRO A 139 -8.73 -14.63 -27.36
CA PRO A 139 -9.06 -13.81 -26.21
C PRO A 139 -10.46 -13.16 -26.32
N PRO A 140 -11.16 -12.96 -25.18
CA PRO A 140 -12.51 -12.38 -25.17
C PRO A 140 -12.53 -10.95 -25.72
N PRO A 141 -13.68 -10.47 -26.21
CA PRO A 141 -13.81 -9.13 -26.79
C PRO A 141 -13.42 -8.03 -25.78
N PRO A 142 -12.90 -6.88 -26.25
CA PRO A 142 -12.43 -5.81 -25.37
C PRO A 142 -13.52 -5.31 -24.42
N GLY A 143 -13.25 -5.32 -23.11
CA GLY A 143 -14.05 -4.59 -22.10
C GLY A 143 -15.01 -5.40 -21.23
N SER A 144 -15.08 -6.74 -21.37
CA SER A 144 -15.96 -7.58 -20.53
C SER A 144 -15.34 -8.01 -19.19
N VAL A 145 -14.00 -8.08 -19.09
CA VAL A 145 -13.22 -8.54 -17.92
C VAL A 145 -11.97 -7.66 -17.79
N PRO A 146 -11.47 -7.35 -16.57
CA PRO A 146 -10.24 -6.59 -16.40
C PRO A 146 -9.03 -7.31 -16.99
N VAL A 147 -8.11 -6.53 -17.57
CA VAL A 147 -6.79 -6.98 -18.01
C VAL A 147 -5.75 -6.46 -17.02
N LEU A 148 -4.87 -7.33 -16.53
CA LEU A 148 -3.76 -6.93 -15.66
C LEU A 148 -2.54 -6.60 -16.53
N ARG A 149 -1.75 -5.61 -16.10
CA ARG A 149 -0.45 -5.31 -16.73
C ARG A 149 0.67 -5.62 -15.74
N ALA A 150 1.56 -6.52 -16.12
CA ALA A 150 2.82 -6.77 -15.42
C ALA A 150 3.96 -6.06 -16.16
N PHE A 151 4.67 -5.18 -15.46
CA PHE A 151 5.88 -4.54 -15.98
C PHE A 151 7.08 -5.21 -15.35
N GLY A 152 8.10 -5.49 -16.16
CA GLY A 152 9.31 -6.16 -15.71
C GLY A 152 10.49 -5.93 -16.63
N VAL A 153 11.61 -6.57 -16.29
CA VAL A 153 12.86 -6.51 -17.02
C VAL A 153 13.38 -7.94 -17.17
N THR A 154 13.90 -8.28 -18.34
CA THR A 154 14.56 -9.58 -18.57
C THR A 154 15.92 -9.65 -17.87
N ASP A 155 16.53 -10.83 -17.85
CA ASP A 155 17.90 -11.01 -17.33
C ASP A 155 18.95 -10.16 -18.09
N GLU A 156 18.66 -9.85 -19.36
CA GLU A 156 19.51 -9.03 -20.24
C GLU A 156 19.24 -7.51 -20.12
N GLY A 157 18.26 -7.09 -19.32
CA GLY A 157 17.94 -5.67 -19.15
C GLY A 157 16.95 -5.10 -20.19
N VAL A 158 16.14 -5.96 -20.84
CA VAL A 158 15.09 -5.55 -21.79
C VAL A 158 13.78 -5.29 -21.05
N SER A 159 13.15 -4.13 -21.28
CA SER A 159 11.87 -3.80 -20.63
C SER A 159 10.68 -4.52 -21.27
N VAL A 160 9.81 -5.09 -20.43
CA VAL A 160 8.67 -5.92 -20.83
C VAL A 160 7.37 -5.39 -20.24
N CYS A 161 6.33 -5.26 -21.06
CA CYS A 161 4.95 -5.17 -20.61
C CYS A 161 4.21 -6.46 -20.99
N CYS A 162 3.65 -7.15 -20.02
CA CYS A 162 2.82 -8.33 -20.23
C CYS A 162 1.37 -8.00 -19.85
N HIS A 163 0.46 -8.12 -20.83
CA HIS A 163 -0.98 -8.02 -20.65
C HIS A 163 -1.52 -9.41 -20.33
N ILE A 164 -2.05 -9.57 -19.12
CA ILE A 164 -2.56 -10.83 -18.60
C ILE A 164 -4.08 -10.80 -18.63
N HIS A 165 -4.66 -11.71 -19.41
CA HIS A 165 -6.10 -11.76 -19.72
C HIS A 165 -6.83 -12.86 -18.95
N GLY A 166 -8.16 -12.73 -18.87
CA GLY A 166 -9.04 -13.82 -18.45
C GLY A 166 -9.23 -14.01 -16.94
N PHE A 167 -8.70 -13.11 -16.10
CA PHE A 167 -8.88 -13.18 -14.65
C PHE A 167 -9.99 -12.22 -14.18
N ALA A 168 -11.01 -12.77 -13.50
CA ALA A 168 -12.16 -12.01 -13.03
C ALA A 168 -12.21 -11.96 -11.49
N PRO A 169 -12.64 -10.85 -10.88
CA PRO A 169 -12.78 -10.74 -9.43
C PRO A 169 -13.91 -11.64 -8.92
N TYR A 170 -13.73 -12.20 -7.73
CA TYR A 170 -14.73 -13.02 -7.06
C TYR A 170 -14.65 -12.88 -5.55
N PHE A 171 -15.70 -13.30 -4.87
CA PHE A 171 -15.79 -13.38 -3.41
C PHE A 171 -16.67 -14.58 -3.02
N TYR A 172 -16.78 -14.84 -1.71
CA TYR A 172 -17.52 -15.98 -1.20
C TYR A 172 -18.65 -15.55 -0.26
N THR A 173 -19.67 -16.40 -0.14
CA THR A 173 -20.70 -16.28 0.90
C THR A 173 -21.23 -17.66 1.30
N PRO A 174 -21.60 -17.92 2.57
CA PRO A 174 -22.21 -19.19 2.96
C PRO A 174 -23.51 -19.45 2.18
N ALA A 175 -23.76 -20.69 1.79
CA ALA A 175 -25.03 -21.05 1.19
C ALA A 175 -26.13 -21.06 2.28
N PRO A 176 -27.28 -20.37 2.09
CA PRO A 176 -28.38 -20.41 3.04
C PRO A 176 -28.92 -21.84 3.24
N PRO A 177 -29.52 -22.17 4.40
CA PRO A 177 -30.19 -23.45 4.60
C PRO A 177 -31.23 -23.70 3.50
N GLY A 178 -31.18 -24.89 2.88
CA GLY A 178 -32.05 -25.24 1.75
C GLY A 178 -31.57 -24.75 0.38
N PHE A 179 -30.45 -24.02 0.30
CA PHE A 179 -29.86 -23.62 -0.99
C PHE A 179 -29.21 -24.82 -1.70
N GLY A 180 -29.49 -24.94 -2.99
CA GLY A 180 -29.13 -26.09 -3.83
C GLY A 180 -28.70 -25.67 -5.24
N ARG A 181 -28.36 -26.63 -6.10
CA ARG A 181 -27.85 -26.37 -7.46
C ARG A 181 -28.92 -25.73 -8.35
N GLU A 182 -30.18 -26.07 -8.13
CA GLU A 182 -31.37 -25.53 -8.77
C GLU A 182 -31.52 -24.01 -8.56
N HIS A 183 -31.02 -23.48 -7.45
CA HIS A 183 -31.13 -22.07 -7.10
C HIS A 183 -30.02 -21.19 -7.71
N LEU A 184 -28.95 -21.78 -8.27
CA LEU A 184 -27.78 -21.05 -8.76
C LEU A 184 -28.13 -20.09 -9.91
N GLY A 185 -28.90 -20.57 -10.90
CA GLY A 185 -29.30 -19.77 -12.05
C GLY A 185 -30.22 -18.61 -11.66
N ASP A 186 -31.11 -18.85 -10.70
CA ASP A 186 -32.03 -17.83 -10.20
C ASP A 186 -31.30 -16.75 -9.41
N LEU A 187 -30.38 -17.13 -8.50
CA LEU A 187 -29.55 -16.17 -7.77
C LEU A 187 -28.69 -15.33 -8.73
N GLN A 188 -28.06 -15.95 -9.74
CA GLN A 188 -27.27 -15.22 -10.72
C GLN A 188 -28.13 -14.21 -11.50
N ARG A 189 -29.34 -14.59 -11.91
CA ARG A 189 -30.26 -13.73 -12.65
C ARG A 189 -30.76 -12.56 -11.79
N GLU A 190 -31.19 -12.84 -10.57
CA GLU A 190 -31.69 -11.84 -9.64
C GLU A 190 -30.59 -10.87 -9.21
N LEU A 191 -29.39 -11.36 -8.92
CA LEU A 191 -28.25 -10.51 -8.55
C LEU A 191 -27.78 -9.64 -9.72
N ASN A 192 -27.74 -10.18 -10.94
CA ASN A 192 -27.52 -9.38 -12.14
C ASN A 192 -28.56 -8.26 -12.27
N ALA A 193 -29.84 -8.58 -12.18
CA ALA A 193 -30.91 -7.60 -12.28
C ALA A 193 -30.84 -6.55 -11.15
N ALA A 194 -30.49 -6.96 -9.92
CA ALA A 194 -30.33 -6.07 -8.78
C ALA A 194 -29.14 -5.12 -8.98
N ILE A 195 -27.97 -5.61 -9.40
CA ILE A 195 -26.81 -4.76 -9.68
C ILE A 195 -27.11 -3.81 -10.85
N SER A 196 -27.77 -4.27 -11.91
CA SER A 196 -28.16 -3.39 -13.02
C SER A 196 -29.16 -2.31 -12.59
N ARG A 197 -30.11 -2.62 -11.68
CA ARG A 197 -31.02 -1.62 -11.10
C ARG A 197 -30.29 -0.62 -10.21
N ASP A 198 -29.37 -1.10 -9.39
CA ASP A 198 -28.53 -0.29 -8.50
C ASP A 198 -27.58 0.64 -9.29
N GLN A 199 -27.16 0.21 -10.48
CA GLN A 199 -26.37 1.00 -11.42
C GLN A 199 -27.20 1.82 -12.41
N ARG A 200 -28.50 2.05 -12.19
CA ARG A 200 -29.28 2.97 -13.04
C ARG A 200 -28.72 4.37 -12.92
N GLY A 201 -27.94 4.77 -13.94
CA GLY A 201 -27.11 5.98 -13.90
C GLY A 201 -25.63 5.70 -13.70
N GLY A 202 -25.09 4.51 -13.98
CA GLY A 202 -23.65 4.22 -14.13
C GLY A 202 -23.30 3.88 -15.59
N LYS A 203 -22.00 3.73 -15.94
CA LYS A 203 -21.61 3.11 -17.22
C LYS A 203 -22.23 1.71 -17.29
N GLU A 204 -23.24 1.53 -18.14
CA GLU A 204 -23.87 0.23 -18.40
C GLU A 204 -22.79 -0.80 -18.75
N LEU A 205 -22.84 -1.96 -18.10
CA LEU A 205 -21.97 -3.06 -18.48
C LEU A 205 -22.39 -3.59 -19.86
N ALA A 206 -21.41 -3.92 -20.71
CA ALA A 206 -21.66 -4.54 -22.00
C ALA A 206 -22.18 -5.99 -21.93
N GLY A 207 -22.25 -6.55 -20.72
CA GLY A 207 -22.67 -7.91 -20.43
C GLY A 207 -23.11 -8.06 -18.96
N PRO A 208 -23.33 -9.29 -18.47
CA PRO A 208 -23.78 -9.52 -17.10
C PRO A 208 -22.73 -9.04 -16.08
N ALA A 209 -23.20 -8.43 -15.00
CA ALA A 209 -22.37 -8.03 -13.86
C ALA A 209 -21.81 -9.25 -13.10
N VAL A 210 -22.61 -10.30 -12.98
CA VAL A 210 -22.30 -11.59 -12.35
C VAL A 210 -22.05 -12.62 -13.45
N LEU A 211 -20.79 -13.04 -13.56
CA LEU A 211 -20.33 -13.98 -14.57
C LEU A 211 -20.69 -15.42 -14.21
N SER A 212 -20.55 -15.80 -12.93
CA SER A 212 -20.89 -17.13 -12.44
C SER A 212 -21.23 -17.13 -10.95
N VAL A 213 -22.05 -18.11 -10.55
CA VAL A 213 -22.30 -18.48 -9.16
C VAL A 213 -22.04 -19.98 -9.03
N GLU A 214 -21.10 -20.36 -8.18
CA GLU A 214 -20.64 -21.75 -8.04
C GLU A 214 -20.80 -22.22 -6.60
N LEU A 215 -21.33 -23.43 -6.39
CA LEU A 215 -21.37 -24.06 -5.07
C LEU A 215 -20.03 -24.75 -4.80
N CYS A 216 -19.42 -24.46 -3.65
CA CYS A 216 -18.14 -25.04 -3.23
C CYS A 216 -18.17 -25.42 -1.74
N SER A 217 -17.28 -26.33 -1.32
CA SER A 217 -17.12 -26.72 0.07
C SER A 217 -15.91 -26.00 0.67
N ARG A 218 -16.14 -25.20 1.73
CA ARG A 218 -15.14 -24.34 2.39
C ARG A 218 -15.46 -24.21 3.88
N GLU A 219 -14.49 -23.74 4.66
CA GLU A 219 -14.68 -23.47 6.09
C GLU A 219 -14.30 -22.02 6.42
N SER A 220 -15.00 -21.39 7.36
CA SER A 220 -14.61 -20.07 7.87
C SER A 220 -13.36 -20.18 8.73
N MET A 221 -12.41 -19.26 8.55
CA MET A 221 -11.19 -19.29 9.35
C MET A 221 -11.35 -18.80 10.80
N PHE A 222 -12.50 -18.20 11.15
CA PHE A 222 -12.68 -17.52 12.44
C PHE A 222 -13.47 -18.39 13.43
N GLY A 223 -12.78 -18.85 14.47
CA GLY A 223 -13.26 -19.78 15.48
C GLY A 223 -13.18 -21.24 15.02
N TYR A 224 -12.98 -22.15 15.96
CA TYR A 224 -13.08 -23.59 15.75
C TYR A 224 -14.51 -24.06 16.00
N HIS A 225 -15.13 -24.65 14.98
CA HIS A 225 -16.53 -25.13 15.05
C HIS A 225 -16.64 -26.65 14.96
N GLY A 226 -15.58 -27.39 14.59
CA GLY A 226 -15.58 -28.86 14.54
C GLY A 226 -16.43 -29.51 13.42
N HIS A 227 -17.23 -28.73 12.67
CA HIS A 227 -18.21 -29.25 11.69
C HIS A 227 -17.63 -29.62 10.31
N GLY A 228 -16.30 -29.60 10.12
CA GLY A 228 -15.71 -29.75 8.80
C GLY A 228 -16.16 -28.62 7.84
N PRO A 229 -15.91 -28.75 6.53
CA PRO A 229 -16.27 -27.73 5.57
C PRO A 229 -17.78 -27.71 5.28
N SER A 230 -18.33 -26.51 5.11
CA SER A 230 -19.74 -26.26 4.82
C SER A 230 -19.94 -25.81 3.36
N PRO A 231 -21.18 -25.85 2.83
CA PRO A 231 -21.47 -25.28 1.52
C PRO A 231 -21.34 -23.75 1.50
N PHE A 232 -20.56 -23.24 0.54
CA PHE A 232 -20.37 -21.83 0.22
C PHE A 232 -20.70 -21.58 -1.26
N LEU A 233 -21.02 -20.35 -1.59
CA LEU A 233 -21.19 -19.83 -2.93
C LEU A 233 -19.98 -18.97 -3.29
N ARG A 234 -19.33 -19.27 -4.40
CA ARG A 234 -18.35 -18.39 -5.05
C ARG A 234 -19.08 -17.57 -6.10
N ILE A 235 -19.03 -16.25 -5.98
CA ILE A 235 -19.69 -15.32 -6.89
C ILE A 235 -18.62 -14.56 -7.66
N THR A 236 -18.58 -14.77 -8.98
CA THR A 236 -17.63 -14.13 -9.88
C THR A 236 -18.28 -12.94 -10.57
N LEU A 237 -17.59 -11.80 -10.56
CA LEU A 237 -18.07 -10.53 -11.11
C LEU A 237 -17.25 -10.10 -12.32
N ALA A 238 -17.86 -9.32 -13.20
CA ALA A 238 -17.20 -8.85 -14.42
C ALA A 238 -16.07 -7.85 -14.15
N LEU A 239 -16.23 -6.96 -13.15
CA LEU A 239 -15.29 -5.88 -12.86
C LEU A 239 -15.09 -5.70 -11.34
N PRO A 240 -13.87 -5.31 -10.87
CA PRO A 240 -13.61 -5.20 -9.43
C PRO A 240 -14.50 -4.17 -8.71
N ARG A 241 -14.87 -3.10 -9.41
CA ARG A 241 -15.79 -2.06 -8.90
C ARG A 241 -17.19 -2.58 -8.54
N LEU A 242 -17.56 -3.78 -9.00
CA LEU A 242 -18.86 -4.40 -8.73
C LEU A 242 -18.90 -5.14 -7.39
N LEU A 243 -17.76 -5.37 -6.74
CA LEU A 243 -17.70 -6.06 -5.44
C LEU A 243 -18.50 -5.30 -4.37
N ALA A 244 -18.34 -3.98 -4.29
CA ALA A 244 -19.03 -3.14 -3.31
C ALA A 244 -20.57 -3.17 -3.43
N PRO A 245 -21.19 -2.92 -4.60
CA PRO A 245 -22.64 -3.02 -4.75
C PRO A 245 -23.15 -4.45 -4.59
N ALA A 246 -22.46 -5.46 -5.13
CA ALA A 246 -22.84 -6.86 -4.96
C ALA A 246 -22.88 -7.27 -3.47
N ARG A 247 -21.85 -6.87 -2.71
CA ARG A 247 -21.79 -7.09 -1.25
C ARG A 247 -22.99 -6.47 -0.54
N ARG A 248 -23.24 -5.17 -0.77
CA ARG A 248 -24.33 -4.44 -0.11
C ARG A 248 -25.69 -5.07 -0.38
N LEU A 249 -25.97 -5.42 -1.63
CA LEU A 249 -27.25 -6.04 -2.03
C LEU A 249 -27.44 -7.42 -1.40
N LEU A 250 -26.38 -8.22 -1.33
CA LEU A 250 -26.41 -9.53 -0.69
C LEU A 250 -26.60 -9.45 0.84
N GLU A 251 -25.96 -8.48 1.50
CA GLU A 251 -26.14 -8.22 2.93
C GLU A 251 -27.56 -7.74 3.27
N GLN A 252 -28.16 -6.89 2.42
CA GLN A 252 -29.54 -6.41 2.58
C GLN A 252 -30.60 -7.49 2.31
N GLY A 253 -30.20 -8.55 1.60
CA GLY A 253 -31.06 -9.66 1.21
C GLY A 253 -31.52 -9.56 -0.24
N ILE A 254 -31.52 -10.70 -0.93
CA ILE A 254 -31.93 -10.79 -2.34
C ILE A 254 -32.98 -11.86 -2.52
N ARG A 255 -33.97 -11.59 -3.37
CA ARG A 255 -35.04 -12.55 -3.65
C ARG A 255 -34.47 -13.75 -4.39
N VAL A 256 -34.62 -14.94 -3.81
CA VAL A 256 -34.32 -16.22 -4.44
C VAL A 256 -35.63 -17.02 -4.46
N PRO A 257 -36.19 -17.34 -5.65
CA PRO A 257 -37.36 -18.20 -5.77
C PRO A 257 -37.19 -19.48 -4.93
N GLY A 258 -38.23 -19.86 -4.17
CA GLY A 258 -38.19 -21.01 -3.27
C GLY A 258 -37.56 -20.77 -1.89
N LEU A 259 -36.70 -19.75 -1.72
CA LEU A 259 -35.99 -19.47 -0.46
C LEU A 259 -36.31 -18.09 0.16
N GLY A 260 -37.19 -17.31 -0.48
CA GLY A 260 -37.60 -15.99 0.01
C GLY A 260 -36.55 -14.92 -0.29
N THR A 261 -36.14 -14.17 0.72
CA THR A 261 -35.13 -13.08 0.60
C THR A 261 -33.97 -13.32 1.57
N PRO A 262 -33.15 -14.37 1.38
CA PRO A 262 -32.03 -14.65 2.27
C PRO A 262 -31.02 -13.50 2.25
N SER A 263 -30.48 -13.19 3.43
CA SER A 263 -29.30 -12.33 3.60
C SER A 263 -28.05 -13.20 3.64
N PHE A 264 -26.98 -12.67 3.06
CA PHE A 264 -25.74 -13.39 2.81
C PHE A 264 -24.58 -12.68 3.52
N ALA A 265 -23.80 -13.43 4.30
CA ALA A 265 -22.59 -12.91 4.94
C ALA A 265 -21.41 -12.99 3.94
N PRO A 266 -20.81 -11.87 3.53
CA PRO A 266 -19.72 -11.87 2.55
C PRO A 266 -18.37 -12.20 3.19
N TYR A 267 -17.55 -12.95 2.46
CA TYR A 267 -16.18 -13.30 2.80
C TYR A 267 -15.24 -12.74 1.73
N GLU A 268 -14.05 -12.29 2.15
CA GLU A 268 -12.98 -11.81 1.26
C GLU A 268 -13.32 -10.63 0.33
N THR A 269 -14.45 -9.94 0.53
CA THR A 269 -14.83 -8.75 -0.28
C THR A 269 -13.94 -7.53 -0.04
N ASN A 270 -13.05 -7.58 0.96
CA ASN A 270 -12.10 -6.53 1.32
C ASN A 270 -10.67 -6.82 0.84
N VAL A 271 -10.48 -7.78 -0.07
CA VAL A 271 -9.19 -8.11 -0.68
C VAL A 271 -9.02 -7.33 -2.00
N ASP A 272 -7.86 -6.70 -2.17
CA ASP A 272 -7.55 -5.95 -3.40
C ASP A 272 -7.40 -6.92 -4.59
N PHE A 273 -7.84 -6.51 -5.78
CA PHE A 273 -7.89 -7.37 -6.96
C PHE A 273 -6.52 -7.93 -7.36
N GLU A 274 -5.49 -7.10 -7.29
CA GLU A 274 -4.11 -7.46 -7.58
C GLU A 274 -3.57 -8.46 -6.55
N ILE A 275 -3.92 -8.30 -5.27
CA ILE A 275 -3.55 -9.24 -4.21
C ILE A 275 -4.24 -10.59 -4.44
N ARG A 276 -5.53 -10.61 -4.81
CA ARG A 276 -6.24 -11.85 -5.14
C ARG A 276 -5.57 -12.58 -6.30
N PHE A 277 -5.25 -11.86 -7.38
CA PHE A 277 -4.54 -12.43 -8.52
C PHE A 277 -3.19 -13.05 -8.11
N MET A 278 -2.39 -12.31 -7.33
CA MET A 278 -1.09 -12.77 -6.83
C MET A 278 -1.19 -13.96 -5.88
N VAL A 279 -2.27 -14.05 -5.09
CA VAL A 279 -2.54 -15.20 -4.22
C VAL A 279 -2.90 -16.42 -5.08
N ASP A 280 -3.81 -16.30 -6.04
CA ASP A 280 -4.29 -17.41 -6.88
C ASP A 280 -3.22 -18.04 -7.76
N THR A 281 -2.27 -17.22 -8.21
CA THR A 281 -1.20 -17.63 -9.15
C THR A 281 0.14 -17.88 -8.47
N ASP A 282 0.18 -17.81 -7.14
CA ASP A 282 1.42 -17.89 -6.34
C ASP A 282 2.52 -16.89 -6.81
N ILE A 283 2.12 -15.77 -7.42
CA ILE A 283 3.03 -14.67 -7.79
C ILE A 283 3.29 -13.80 -6.56
N VAL A 284 4.55 -13.55 -6.24
CA VAL A 284 4.97 -12.63 -5.17
C VAL A 284 5.52 -11.31 -5.73
N GLY A 285 5.82 -10.34 -4.86
CA GLY A 285 6.46 -9.10 -5.31
C GLY A 285 7.88 -9.36 -5.82
N CYS A 286 8.29 -8.65 -6.88
CA CYS A 286 9.65 -8.76 -7.46
C CYS A 286 10.02 -10.21 -7.86
N ASN A 287 9.06 -10.93 -8.45
CA ASN A 287 9.19 -12.32 -8.83
C ASN A 287 9.70 -12.52 -10.26
N TRP A 288 10.28 -13.69 -10.54
CA TRP A 288 10.54 -14.15 -11.90
C TRP A 288 9.30 -14.83 -12.47
N LEU A 289 8.87 -14.38 -13.65
CA LEU A 289 7.75 -14.95 -14.39
C LEU A 289 8.25 -15.44 -15.73
N GLU A 290 7.72 -16.58 -16.17
CA GLU A 290 8.02 -17.18 -17.46
C GLU A 290 6.74 -17.28 -18.30
N LEU A 291 6.89 -16.96 -19.59
CA LEU A 291 5.85 -17.13 -20.61
C LEU A 291 6.29 -18.28 -21.53
N PRO A 292 5.68 -19.47 -21.43
CA PRO A 292 6.10 -20.63 -22.22
C PRO A 292 5.96 -20.41 -23.73
N ALA A 293 6.79 -21.11 -24.51
CA ALA A 293 6.74 -21.05 -25.97
C ALA A 293 5.34 -21.41 -26.50
N GLY A 294 4.82 -20.63 -27.46
CA GLY A 294 3.50 -20.83 -28.05
C GLY A 294 2.33 -20.41 -27.16
N LYS A 295 2.56 -19.86 -25.97
CA LYS A 295 1.51 -19.43 -25.03
C LYS A 295 1.28 -17.93 -24.96
N TYR A 296 2.14 -17.14 -25.60
CA TYR A 296 2.03 -15.68 -25.64
C TYR A 296 2.06 -15.16 -27.08
N LEU A 297 1.47 -13.99 -27.29
CA LEU A 297 1.52 -13.25 -28.53
C LEU A 297 2.28 -11.94 -28.31
N LEU A 298 3.30 -11.65 -29.14
CA LEU A 298 3.97 -10.36 -29.11
C LEU A 298 3.17 -9.32 -29.88
N ARG A 299 3.00 -8.13 -29.29
CA ARG A 299 2.48 -6.94 -29.97
C ARG A 299 3.60 -6.24 -30.72
N LEU A 300 3.74 -6.58 -32.00
CA LEU A 300 4.70 -5.93 -32.89
C LEU A 300 4.19 -4.57 -33.38
N GLU A 301 2.89 -4.46 -33.65
CA GLU A 301 2.20 -3.23 -34.04
C GLU A 301 1.15 -2.84 -32.98
N GLY A 302 0.75 -1.56 -32.94
CA GLY A 302 -0.32 -1.10 -32.05
C GLY A 302 0.02 -1.18 -30.56
N LYS A 303 1.31 -1.09 -30.19
CA LYS A 303 1.76 -1.07 -28.79
C LYS A 303 1.05 0.01 -27.98
N ALA A 304 0.58 -0.35 -26.79
CA ALA A 304 -0.04 0.59 -25.85
C ALA A 304 0.98 1.18 -24.86
N THR A 305 2.24 0.72 -24.92
CA THR A 305 3.30 1.10 -24.00
C THR A 305 4.60 1.43 -24.73
N HIS A 306 5.53 2.03 -24.01
CA HIS A 306 6.88 2.33 -24.47
C HIS A 306 7.89 1.19 -24.19
N CYS A 307 7.43 0.02 -23.72
CA CYS A 307 8.30 -1.12 -23.45
C CYS A 307 8.87 -1.73 -24.74
N GLN A 308 10.09 -2.28 -24.64
CA GLN A 308 10.76 -2.92 -25.77
C GLN A 308 10.02 -4.18 -26.22
N LEU A 309 9.57 -5.00 -25.28
CA LEU A 309 8.68 -6.14 -25.52
C LEU A 309 7.29 -5.85 -24.94
N GLU A 310 6.25 -6.13 -25.71
CA GLU A 310 4.87 -6.08 -25.26
C GLU A 310 4.19 -7.39 -25.66
N ALA A 311 3.64 -8.12 -24.69
CA ALA A 311 3.09 -9.46 -24.90
C ALA A 311 1.67 -9.57 -24.34
N ASP A 312 0.83 -10.38 -24.96
CA ASP A 312 -0.45 -10.83 -24.45
C ASP A 312 -0.37 -12.31 -24.04
N VAL A 313 -0.91 -12.64 -22.87
CA VAL A 313 -0.96 -14.02 -22.36
C VAL A 313 -2.23 -14.25 -21.56
N GLN A 314 -2.71 -15.49 -21.51
CA GLN A 314 -3.79 -15.88 -20.58
C GLN A 314 -3.21 -16.05 -19.17
N TRP A 315 -3.98 -15.67 -18.15
CA TRP A 315 -3.52 -15.76 -16.77
C TRP A 315 -3.10 -17.18 -16.34
N SER A 316 -3.72 -18.20 -16.90
CA SER A 316 -3.45 -19.61 -16.60
C SER A 316 -2.18 -20.15 -17.26
N ASP A 317 -1.61 -19.45 -18.24
CA ASP A 317 -0.39 -19.87 -18.93
C ASP A 317 0.89 -19.24 -18.34
N VAL A 318 0.77 -18.29 -17.40
CA VAL A 318 1.92 -17.65 -16.75
C VAL A 318 2.52 -18.61 -15.73
N VAL A 319 3.83 -18.83 -15.80
CA VAL A 319 4.57 -19.64 -14.82
C VAL A 319 5.25 -18.72 -13.80
N SER A 320 4.93 -18.92 -12.51
CA SER A 320 5.54 -18.21 -11.39
C SER A 320 6.67 -19.03 -10.79
N HIS A 321 7.88 -18.48 -10.75
CA HIS A 321 9.04 -19.15 -10.14
C HIS A 321 9.22 -18.66 -8.69
N PRO A 322 9.29 -19.55 -7.67
CA PRO A 322 9.60 -19.13 -6.30
C PRO A 322 11.00 -18.50 -6.21
N PRO A 323 11.20 -17.40 -5.44
CA PRO A 323 12.47 -16.68 -5.37
C PRO A 323 13.50 -17.41 -4.49
N GLU A 324 13.92 -18.60 -4.91
CA GLU A 324 14.89 -19.47 -4.25
C GLU A 324 15.92 -19.98 -5.28
N GLY A 325 17.10 -20.36 -4.82
CA GLY A 325 18.15 -20.88 -5.70
C GLY A 325 18.57 -19.88 -6.79
N GLU A 326 18.45 -20.26 -8.06
CA GLU A 326 18.77 -19.41 -9.21
C GLU A 326 17.81 -18.22 -9.37
N TRP A 327 16.54 -18.39 -9.00
CA TRP A 327 15.49 -17.38 -9.11
C TRP A 327 15.54 -16.34 -7.99
N GLN A 328 16.50 -16.44 -7.08
CA GLN A 328 16.73 -15.42 -6.05
C GLN A 328 17.44 -14.16 -6.60
N ARG A 329 18.03 -14.25 -7.80
CA ARG A 329 18.74 -13.14 -8.46
C ARG A 329 17.85 -11.90 -8.69
N ILE A 330 18.50 -10.77 -8.87
CA ILE A 330 17.89 -9.47 -9.19
C ILE A 330 18.30 -9.11 -10.62
N ALA A 331 17.32 -8.80 -11.47
CA ALA A 331 17.56 -8.31 -12.84
C ALA A 331 18.35 -6.97 -12.82
N PRO A 332 19.06 -6.60 -13.90
CA PRO A 332 19.85 -5.36 -13.96
C PRO A 332 18.95 -4.12 -14.11
N LEU A 333 18.26 -3.75 -13.03
CA LEU A 333 17.31 -2.63 -12.99
C LEU A 333 18.01 -1.30 -13.28
N ARG A 334 17.36 -0.44 -14.06
CA ARG A 334 17.80 0.94 -14.28
C ARG A 334 17.27 1.84 -13.16
N VAL A 335 18.17 2.36 -12.34
CA VAL A 335 17.87 3.30 -11.26
C VAL A 335 18.27 4.71 -11.70
N LEU A 336 17.32 5.63 -11.68
CA LEU A 336 17.55 7.04 -11.97
C LEU A 336 17.39 7.84 -10.68
N SER A 337 18.36 8.69 -10.37
CA SER A 337 18.22 9.75 -9.37
C SER A 337 18.32 11.10 -10.04
N PHE A 338 17.52 12.06 -9.58
CA PHE A 338 17.55 13.41 -10.12
C PHE A 338 17.25 14.44 -9.02
N ASP A 339 17.63 15.68 -9.31
CA ASP A 339 17.44 16.86 -8.48
C ASP A 339 17.23 18.08 -9.39
N ILE A 340 16.51 19.09 -8.90
CA ILE A 340 16.21 20.32 -9.66
C ILE A 340 16.64 21.57 -8.90
N GLU A 341 17.01 22.60 -9.66
CA GLU A 341 17.24 23.94 -9.11
C GLU A 341 16.25 24.95 -9.68
N CYS A 342 15.77 25.83 -8.80
CA CYS A 342 14.83 26.89 -9.15
C CYS A 342 15.41 28.27 -8.79
N ALA A 343 15.26 29.26 -9.67
CA ALA A 343 15.67 30.64 -9.36
C ALA A 343 14.52 31.40 -8.68
N GLY A 344 14.54 31.44 -7.34
CA GLY A 344 13.51 32.09 -6.54
C GLY A 344 13.73 33.60 -6.31
N ARG A 345 12.67 34.27 -5.85
CA ARG A 345 12.71 35.65 -5.33
C ARG A 345 13.28 35.68 -3.91
N LYS A 346 14.03 36.74 -3.57
CA LYS A 346 14.66 36.88 -2.24
C LYS A 346 13.62 36.79 -1.11
N GLY A 347 13.87 35.90 -0.15
CA GLY A 347 13.02 35.70 1.03
C GLY A 347 11.73 34.90 0.79
N ILE A 348 11.46 34.43 -0.43
CA ILE A 348 10.25 33.68 -0.79
C ILE A 348 10.67 32.28 -1.24
N PHE A 349 10.01 31.25 -0.70
CA PHE A 349 10.23 29.88 -1.15
C PHE A 349 9.71 29.72 -2.59
N PRO A 350 10.39 28.97 -3.49
CA PRO A 350 10.01 28.90 -4.90
C PRO A 350 8.54 28.50 -5.13
N GLU A 351 7.85 29.24 -6.01
CA GLU A 351 6.47 29.01 -6.43
C GLU A 351 6.43 28.69 -7.94
N PRO A 352 5.83 27.56 -8.37
CA PRO A 352 5.91 27.12 -9.76
C PRO A 352 5.23 28.07 -10.77
N GLU A 353 4.32 28.93 -10.32
CA GLU A 353 3.66 29.95 -11.15
C GLU A 353 4.58 31.13 -11.49
N ARG A 354 5.69 31.31 -10.75
CA ARG A 354 6.54 32.51 -10.82
C ARG A 354 8.00 32.18 -11.07
N ASP A 355 8.53 31.25 -10.29
CA ASP A 355 9.96 31.01 -10.19
C ASP A 355 10.34 29.88 -11.18
N PRO A 356 11.30 30.09 -12.10
CA PRO A 356 11.64 29.12 -13.14
C PRO A 356 12.52 27.98 -12.64
N VAL A 357 12.35 26.79 -13.24
CA VAL A 357 13.32 25.69 -13.16
C VAL A 357 14.50 26.04 -14.07
N ILE A 358 15.70 26.06 -13.49
CA ILE A 358 16.92 26.51 -14.17
C ILE A 358 17.93 25.39 -14.42
N GLN A 359 17.90 24.32 -13.62
CA GLN A 359 18.75 23.14 -13.84
C GLN A 359 18.00 21.87 -13.44
N ILE A 360 18.24 20.80 -14.18
CA ILE A 360 17.83 19.45 -13.81
C ILE A 360 19.04 18.54 -13.99
N CYS A 361 19.52 17.94 -12.90
CA CYS A 361 20.63 17.01 -12.92
C CYS A 361 20.13 15.58 -12.71
N SER A 362 20.73 14.62 -13.41
CA SER A 362 20.27 13.24 -13.45
C SER A 362 21.45 12.27 -13.49
N LEU A 363 21.38 11.24 -12.65
CA LEU A 363 22.35 10.15 -12.62
C LEU A 363 21.65 8.80 -12.82
N GLY A 364 22.16 8.00 -13.75
CA GLY A 364 21.65 6.68 -14.07
C GLY A 364 22.64 5.59 -13.67
N LEU A 365 22.15 4.57 -12.98
CA LEU A 365 22.88 3.39 -12.52
C LEU A 365 22.17 2.13 -13.02
N ARG A 366 22.92 1.10 -13.43
CA ARG A 366 22.38 -0.26 -13.52
C ARG A 366 22.68 -0.97 -12.21
N TRP A 367 21.65 -1.51 -11.58
CA TRP A 367 21.79 -2.14 -10.26
C TRP A 367 22.78 -3.30 -10.33
N GLY A 368 23.80 -3.26 -9.46
CA GLY A 368 24.90 -4.22 -9.43
C GLY A 368 26.21 -3.73 -10.05
N GLU A 369 26.17 -2.67 -10.87
CA GLU A 369 27.39 -1.98 -11.32
C GLU A 369 27.89 -1.01 -10.22
N PRO A 370 29.21 -0.87 -10.00
CA PRO A 370 29.75 -0.03 -8.92
C PRO A 370 29.68 1.47 -9.19
N GLU A 371 29.49 1.88 -10.45
CA GLU A 371 29.50 3.28 -10.86
C GLU A 371 28.31 3.60 -11.79
N PRO A 372 27.76 4.83 -11.72
CA PRO A 372 26.70 5.25 -12.61
C PRO A 372 27.21 5.37 -14.06
N PHE A 373 26.49 4.75 -15.00
CA PHE A 373 26.81 4.83 -16.43
C PHE A 373 26.40 6.16 -17.09
N LEU A 374 25.59 6.97 -16.39
CA LEU A 374 25.08 8.23 -16.91
C LEU A 374 25.16 9.35 -15.87
N ARG A 375 25.68 10.50 -16.31
CA ARG A 375 25.63 11.79 -15.59
C ARG A 375 25.23 12.88 -16.58
N LEU A 376 24.06 13.47 -16.38
CA LEU A 376 23.46 14.46 -17.28
C LEU A 376 23.09 15.71 -16.48
N ALA A 377 23.51 16.88 -16.95
CA ALA A 377 23.08 18.18 -16.46
C ALA A 377 22.40 18.96 -17.58
N LEU A 378 21.10 19.23 -17.43
CA LEU A 378 20.33 20.08 -18.32
C LEU A 378 20.23 21.45 -17.68
N THR A 379 20.73 22.50 -18.35
CA THR A 379 20.78 23.86 -17.80
C THR A 379 19.99 24.84 -18.66
N LEU A 380 19.36 25.82 -18.02
CA LEU A 380 18.88 27.02 -18.68
C LEU A 380 20.07 28.00 -18.79
N ARG A 381 20.32 28.51 -19.99
CA ARG A 381 21.50 29.32 -20.39
C ARG A 381 22.80 28.51 -20.54
N PRO A 382 23.78 29.01 -21.31
CA PRO A 382 25.06 28.32 -21.55
C PRO A 382 25.82 28.04 -20.25
N CYS A 383 26.26 26.80 -20.05
CA CYS A 383 27.04 26.36 -18.89
C CYS A 383 28.40 25.81 -19.34
N ALA A 384 29.46 26.12 -18.60
CA ALA A 384 30.79 25.59 -18.90
C ALA A 384 30.85 24.06 -18.69
N PRO A 385 31.71 23.31 -19.44
CA PRO A 385 31.78 21.86 -19.36
C PRO A 385 32.17 21.31 -17.98
N ILE A 386 31.63 20.13 -17.64
CA ILE A 386 31.93 19.40 -16.40
C ILE A 386 32.56 18.06 -16.78
N LEU A 387 33.76 17.77 -16.24
CA LEU A 387 34.44 16.51 -16.52
C LEU A 387 33.61 15.33 -16.01
N GLY A 388 33.37 14.34 -16.87
CA GLY A 388 32.60 13.14 -16.55
C GLY A 388 31.07 13.32 -16.57
N ALA A 389 30.55 14.48 -16.96
CA ALA A 389 29.11 14.70 -17.12
C ALA A 389 28.78 15.35 -18.47
N LYS A 390 27.67 14.93 -19.08
CA LYS A 390 27.14 15.59 -20.28
C LYS A 390 26.35 16.83 -19.85
N VAL A 391 26.75 17.99 -20.35
CA VAL A 391 26.06 19.26 -20.13
C VAL A 391 25.32 19.65 -21.40
N GLN A 392 24.02 19.93 -21.30
CA GLN A 392 23.21 20.48 -22.39
C GLN A 392 22.53 21.75 -21.90
N SER A 393 22.66 22.82 -22.66
CA SER A 393 22.12 24.13 -22.32
C SER A 393 21.00 24.53 -23.29
N TYR A 394 19.94 25.12 -22.75
CA TYR A 394 18.77 25.59 -23.50
C TYR A 394 18.54 27.08 -23.23
N GLU A 395 18.00 27.81 -24.21
CA GLU A 395 17.67 29.22 -24.01
C GLU A 395 16.28 29.42 -23.37
N ARG A 396 15.40 28.43 -23.54
CA ARG A 396 14.02 28.45 -23.06
C ARG A 396 13.74 27.31 -22.08
N GLU A 397 12.95 27.60 -21.05
CA GLU A 397 12.59 26.63 -20.02
C GLU A 397 11.72 25.50 -20.59
N GLU A 398 10.86 25.81 -21.57
CA GLU A 398 10.03 24.84 -22.24
C GLU A 398 10.86 23.75 -22.94
N GLU A 399 11.97 24.14 -23.56
CA GLU A 399 12.90 23.22 -24.23
C GLU A 399 13.61 22.32 -23.21
N LEU A 400 14.03 22.89 -22.07
CA LEU A 400 14.65 22.14 -20.97
C LEU A 400 13.69 21.08 -20.41
N LEU A 401 12.43 21.45 -20.13
CA LEU A 401 11.41 20.53 -19.63
C LEU A 401 11.08 19.43 -20.66
N GLN A 402 10.94 19.80 -21.94
CA GLN A 402 10.71 18.83 -23.01
C GLN A 402 11.88 17.87 -23.18
N ALA A 403 13.12 18.37 -23.12
CA ALA A 403 14.33 17.56 -23.18
C ALA A 403 14.39 16.55 -22.03
N TRP A 404 14.09 16.98 -20.79
CA TRP A 404 14.07 16.06 -19.66
C TRP A 404 12.97 15.00 -19.78
N SER A 405 11.74 15.38 -20.15
CA SER A 405 10.66 14.39 -20.35
C SER A 405 10.99 13.37 -21.45
N THR A 406 11.69 13.82 -22.51
CA THR A 406 12.14 12.95 -23.60
C THR A 406 13.27 12.03 -23.14
N PHE A 407 14.21 12.55 -22.37
CA PHE A 407 15.27 11.77 -21.75
C PHE A 407 14.72 10.64 -20.87
N ILE A 408 13.73 10.91 -20.01
CA ILE A 408 13.09 9.88 -19.17
C ILE A 408 12.46 8.77 -20.02
N ARG A 409 11.77 9.13 -21.10
CA ARG A 409 11.16 8.15 -22.03
C ARG A 409 12.19 7.28 -22.74
N ILE A 410 13.32 7.87 -23.16
CA ILE A 410 14.39 7.16 -23.88
C ILE A 410 15.22 6.28 -22.94
N MET A 411 15.58 6.79 -21.76
CA MET A 411 16.38 6.05 -20.78
C MET A 411 15.59 4.89 -20.16
N ASP A 412 14.27 5.07 -20.03
CA ASP A 412 13.29 4.12 -19.50
C ASP A 412 13.69 3.55 -18.11
N PRO A 413 13.80 4.39 -17.06
CA PRO A 413 14.17 3.92 -15.72
C PRO A 413 13.10 3.03 -15.09
N ASP A 414 13.51 1.96 -14.43
CA ASP A 414 12.63 1.08 -13.64
C ASP A 414 12.30 1.70 -12.28
N VAL A 415 13.31 2.29 -11.65
CA VAL A 415 13.22 2.96 -10.35
C VAL A 415 13.63 4.42 -10.50
N ILE A 416 12.80 5.32 -9.99
CA ILE A 416 13.10 6.74 -9.85
C ILE A 416 13.28 7.03 -8.36
N THR A 417 14.47 7.52 -7.99
CA THR A 417 14.84 7.92 -6.63
C THR A 417 15.30 9.37 -6.63
N GLY A 418 15.61 9.88 -5.44
CA GLY A 418 15.98 11.26 -5.16
C GLY A 418 15.69 11.59 -3.71
N TYR A 419 15.75 12.87 -3.35
CA TYR A 419 15.46 13.32 -1.98
C TYR A 419 14.36 14.37 -1.99
N ASN A 420 13.18 14.03 -1.47
CA ASN A 420 11.98 14.88 -1.46
C ASN A 420 11.30 15.09 -2.84
N ILE A 421 11.59 14.22 -3.80
CA ILE A 421 11.03 14.25 -5.16
C ILE A 421 9.50 14.15 -5.21
N GLN A 422 8.89 13.50 -4.22
CA GLN A 422 7.43 13.33 -4.19
C GLN A 422 6.69 14.59 -3.77
N ASN A 423 7.26 15.35 -2.82
CA ASN A 423 6.58 16.53 -2.26
C ASN A 423 7.07 17.85 -2.88
N PHE A 424 8.25 17.85 -3.51
CA PHE A 424 8.83 19.03 -4.16
C PHE A 424 9.02 18.81 -5.67
N ASP A 425 10.03 18.04 -6.09
CA ASP A 425 10.52 18.08 -7.47
C ASP A 425 9.46 17.72 -8.52
N LEU A 426 8.82 16.55 -8.42
CA LEU A 426 7.85 16.10 -9.41
C LEU A 426 6.59 16.99 -9.45
N PRO A 427 5.95 17.35 -8.30
CA PRO A 427 4.86 18.32 -8.31
C PRO A 427 5.27 19.67 -8.89
N TYR A 428 6.47 20.17 -8.56
CA TYR A 428 6.95 21.47 -9.04
C TYR A 428 7.12 21.45 -10.57
N LEU A 429 7.78 20.43 -11.11
CA LEU A 429 7.97 20.24 -12.55
C LEU A 429 6.62 20.13 -13.30
N ILE A 430 5.66 19.36 -12.76
CA ILE A 430 4.34 19.21 -13.39
C ILE A 430 3.57 20.53 -13.38
N SER A 431 3.53 21.23 -12.25
CA SER A 431 2.85 22.53 -12.15
C SER A 431 3.52 23.60 -13.01
N ARG A 432 4.87 23.62 -13.04
CA ARG A 432 5.63 24.56 -13.87
C ARG A 432 5.37 24.33 -15.37
N ALA A 433 5.40 23.07 -15.81
CA ALA A 433 5.06 22.71 -17.18
C ALA A 433 3.63 23.11 -17.56
N GLN A 434 2.67 23.02 -16.63
CA GLN A 434 1.30 23.50 -16.84
C GLN A 434 1.25 25.03 -17.00
N THR A 435 1.94 25.78 -16.13
CA THR A 435 2.05 27.24 -16.22
C THR A 435 2.62 27.69 -17.57
N LEU A 436 3.64 26.99 -18.06
CA LEU A 436 4.30 27.27 -19.33
C LEU A 436 3.61 26.64 -20.56
N LYS A 437 2.50 25.92 -20.35
CA LYS A 437 1.74 25.22 -21.41
C LYS A 437 2.59 24.20 -22.20
N VAL A 438 3.48 23.50 -21.53
CA VAL A 438 4.26 22.38 -22.10
C VAL A 438 3.43 21.09 -22.03
N GLU A 439 2.52 20.93 -22.99
CA GLU A 439 1.51 19.86 -22.98
C GLU A 439 2.08 18.44 -23.00
N SER A 440 3.26 18.25 -23.60
CA SER A 440 3.92 16.95 -23.74
C SER A 440 4.72 16.50 -22.52
N PHE A 441 4.92 17.38 -21.52
CA PHE A 441 5.71 17.07 -20.32
C PHE A 441 5.12 15.97 -19.43
N PRO A 442 3.82 15.99 -19.04
CA PRO A 442 3.29 15.12 -18.01
C PRO A 442 3.00 13.69 -18.50
N PHE A 443 3.71 13.19 -19.51
CA PHE A 443 3.62 11.80 -19.98
C PHE A 443 4.90 11.06 -19.58
N LEU A 444 5.05 10.83 -18.27
CA LEU A 444 6.29 10.33 -17.65
C LEU A 444 6.27 8.81 -17.36
N GLY A 445 5.09 8.17 -17.40
CA GLY A 445 4.94 6.72 -17.23
C GLY A 445 5.32 5.90 -18.47
N ARG A 446 5.12 4.58 -18.40
CA ARG A 446 5.35 3.64 -19.53
C ARG A 446 4.14 3.45 -20.44
N VAL A 447 2.95 3.84 -20.00
CA VAL A 447 1.71 3.73 -20.80
C VAL A 447 1.58 4.95 -21.71
N SER A 448 1.48 4.71 -23.01
CA SER A 448 1.38 5.77 -24.01
C SER A 448 0.05 6.51 -23.87
N GLY A 449 0.09 7.84 -23.97
CA GLY A 449 -1.08 8.72 -23.86
C GLY A 449 -1.68 8.85 -22.45
N LEU A 450 -1.06 8.25 -21.42
CA LEU A 450 -1.53 8.38 -20.03
C LEU A 450 -0.78 9.51 -19.30
N ARG A 451 -1.53 10.53 -18.89
CA ARG A 451 -0.99 11.68 -18.16
C ARG A 451 -0.70 11.35 -16.70
N SER A 452 0.46 11.77 -16.20
CA SER A 452 0.82 11.82 -14.79
C SER A 452 0.05 12.93 -14.07
N THR A 453 -0.53 12.57 -12.93
CA THR A 453 -1.38 13.45 -12.11
C THR A 453 -0.86 13.49 -10.68
N ILE A 454 -0.91 14.67 -10.06
CA ILE A 454 -0.60 14.87 -8.64
C ILE A 454 -1.86 14.56 -7.83
N ARG A 455 -1.72 13.78 -6.76
CA ARG A 455 -2.80 13.49 -5.81
C ARG A 455 -2.28 13.60 -4.38
N ASP A 456 -3.03 14.25 -3.52
CA ASP A 456 -2.74 14.28 -2.08
C ASP A 456 -3.05 12.92 -1.45
N SER A 457 -2.19 12.50 -0.52
CA SER A 457 -2.29 11.24 0.20
C SER A 457 -1.86 11.45 1.64
N SER A 458 -2.71 11.04 2.59
CA SER A 458 -2.39 11.04 4.02
C SER A 458 -2.18 9.62 4.52
N PHE A 459 -1.15 9.43 5.34
CA PHE A 459 -0.87 8.18 6.03
C PHE A 459 -0.75 8.44 7.52
N GLN A 460 -1.40 7.62 8.35
CA GLN A 460 -1.35 7.74 9.79
C GLN A 460 -1.14 6.37 10.44
N SER A 461 -0.18 6.29 11.35
CA SER A 461 0.00 5.15 12.25
C SER A 461 0.52 5.62 13.61
N LYS A 462 0.32 4.82 14.67
CA LYS A 462 0.91 5.12 15.99
C LYS A 462 2.45 5.07 15.93
N GLN A 463 3.04 4.24 15.07
CA GLN A 463 4.48 4.06 14.96
C GLN A 463 5.19 5.22 14.25
N THR A 464 4.58 5.75 13.19
CA THR A 464 5.22 6.77 12.31
C THR A 464 4.57 8.15 12.39
N GLY A 465 3.50 8.31 13.16
CA GLY A 465 2.68 9.52 13.20
C GLY A 465 1.82 9.69 11.95
N ARG A 466 1.21 10.87 11.82
CA ARG A 466 0.47 11.31 10.63
C ARG A 466 1.41 12.07 9.70
N ARG A 467 1.36 11.75 8.40
CA ARG A 467 2.12 12.41 7.35
C ARG A 467 1.22 12.63 6.14
N ASP A 468 1.23 13.85 5.65
CA ASP A 468 0.57 14.22 4.40
C ASP A 468 1.65 14.32 3.33
N SER A 469 1.38 13.72 2.16
CA SER A 469 2.33 13.58 1.06
C SER A 469 1.62 13.75 -0.27
N LYS A 470 2.37 14.08 -1.32
CA LYS A 470 1.88 14.07 -2.70
C LYS A 470 2.34 12.80 -3.40
N VAL A 471 1.47 12.24 -4.22
CA VAL A 471 1.77 11.09 -5.08
C VAL A 471 1.60 11.52 -6.52
N VAL A 472 2.61 11.25 -7.35
CA VAL A 472 2.56 11.46 -8.80
C VAL A 472 2.41 10.11 -9.48
N SER A 473 1.40 9.96 -10.34
CA SER A 473 1.17 8.71 -11.06
C SER A 473 2.21 8.48 -12.17
N MET A 474 2.98 7.40 -12.07
CA MET A 474 3.95 6.96 -13.08
C MET A 474 3.81 5.46 -13.34
N VAL A 475 2.75 5.06 -14.04
CA VAL A 475 2.43 3.64 -14.28
C VAL A 475 3.61 2.94 -14.96
N GLY A 476 4.04 1.81 -14.39
CA GLY A 476 5.14 0.99 -14.88
C GLY A 476 6.53 1.35 -14.33
N ARG A 477 6.64 2.41 -13.51
CA ARG A 477 7.88 2.82 -12.83
C ARG A 477 7.67 2.83 -11.31
N VAL A 478 8.69 2.48 -10.54
CA VAL A 478 8.65 2.53 -9.08
C VAL A 478 9.33 3.81 -8.59
N GLN A 479 8.69 4.54 -7.69
CA GLN A 479 9.30 5.72 -7.04
C GLN A 479 9.79 5.35 -5.65
N MET A 480 11.05 5.65 -5.33
CA MET A 480 11.66 5.45 -4.02
C MET A 480 12.26 6.75 -3.51
N ASP A 481 11.47 7.60 -2.88
CA ASP A 481 11.96 8.85 -2.29
C ASP A 481 12.73 8.56 -0.99
N MET A 482 14.03 8.86 -0.98
CA MET A 482 14.90 8.54 0.15
C MET A 482 14.52 9.30 1.42
N LEU A 483 13.90 10.49 1.32
CA LEU A 483 13.40 11.19 2.51
C LEU A 483 12.29 10.37 3.17
N GLN A 484 11.36 9.82 2.38
CA GLN A 484 10.26 9.00 2.90
C GLN A 484 10.75 7.69 3.50
N VAL A 485 11.76 7.06 2.88
CA VAL A 485 12.41 5.87 3.43
C VAL A 485 13.03 6.18 4.78
N LEU A 486 13.84 7.24 4.88
CA LEU A 486 14.53 7.61 6.12
C LEU A 486 13.56 7.98 7.24
N LEU A 487 12.50 8.74 6.94
CA LEU A 487 11.46 9.10 7.91
C LEU A 487 10.68 7.89 8.46
N ARG A 488 10.67 6.77 7.73
CA ARG A 488 9.98 5.54 8.16
C ARG A 488 10.89 4.62 8.96
N GLU A 489 12.14 4.48 8.56
CA GLU A 489 13.06 3.49 9.10
C GLU A 489 13.97 4.02 10.22
N TYR A 490 14.24 5.34 10.26
CA TYR A 490 15.18 5.94 11.21
C TYR A 490 14.51 6.98 12.11
N LYS A 491 15.12 7.22 13.28
CA LYS A 491 14.78 8.30 14.21
C LYS A 491 15.98 9.24 14.36
N LEU A 492 16.10 10.20 13.45
CA LEU A 492 17.20 11.17 13.39
C LEU A 492 16.78 12.53 13.97
N ARG A 493 17.77 13.31 14.42
CA ARG A 493 17.55 14.70 14.88
C ARG A 493 17.20 15.66 13.74
N SER A 494 17.76 15.43 12.55
CA SER A 494 17.52 16.21 11.34
C SER A 494 17.45 15.28 10.13
N TYR A 495 16.57 15.60 9.20
CA TYR A 495 16.36 14.88 7.94
C TYR A 495 16.71 15.73 6.72
N THR A 496 17.56 16.75 6.86
CA THR A 496 18.10 17.44 5.69
C THR A 496 19.09 16.53 4.97
N LEU A 497 19.17 16.64 3.63
CA LEU A 497 20.09 15.81 2.83
C LEU A 497 21.55 15.92 3.33
N ASN A 498 21.98 17.13 3.75
CA ASN A 498 23.31 17.34 4.33
C ASN A 498 23.51 16.54 5.64
N ALA A 499 22.55 16.59 6.57
CA ALA A 499 22.66 15.92 7.85
C ALA A 499 22.70 14.39 7.71
N VAL A 500 21.85 13.84 6.85
CA VAL A 500 21.79 12.38 6.62
C VAL A 500 22.98 11.89 5.80
N SER A 501 23.47 12.69 4.84
CA SER A 501 24.69 12.38 4.09
C SER A 501 25.91 12.40 5.01
N PHE A 502 26.00 13.35 5.94
CA PHE A 502 27.08 13.35 6.92
C PHE A 502 26.97 12.14 7.86
N HIS A 503 25.78 11.87 8.40
CA HIS A 503 25.56 10.78 9.33
C HIS A 503 25.84 9.40 8.73
N PHE A 504 25.33 9.13 7.53
CA PHE A 504 25.48 7.83 6.90
C PHE A 504 26.68 7.73 5.98
N LEU A 505 27.03 8.78 5.23
CA LEU A 505 28.11 8.72 4.24
C LEU A 505 29.45 9.21 4.79
N GLY A 506 29.46 10.08 5.81
CA GLY A 506 30.64 10.83 6.25
C GLY A 506 30.96 12.01 5.33
N GLU A 507 30.01 12.42 4.48
CA GLU A 507 30.22 13.49 3.49
C GLU A 507 29.33 14.69 3.79
N GLN A 508 29.89 15.88 3.65
CA GLN A 508 29.15 17.13 3.71
C GLN A 508 28.93 17.65 2.29
N LYS A 509 27.77 18.24 2.04
CA LYS A 509 27.55 18.99 0.80
C LYS A 509 28.06 20.43 0.95
N GLU A 510 28.43 21.04 -0.16
CA GLU A 510 28.69 22.49 -0.21
C GLU A 510 27.36 23.21 0.11
N ASP A 511 27.36 24.12 1.08
CA ASP A 511 26.15 24.85 1.46
C ASP A 511 25.94 26.04 0.51
N VAL A 512 25.13 25.83 -0.53
CA VAL A 512 24.67 26.91 -1.42
C VAL A 512 23.33 27.41 -0.90
N GLN A 513 23.34 28.57 -0.25
CA GLN A 513 22.10 29.19 0.23
C GLN A 513 21.17 29.54 -0.94
N HIS A 514 19.87 29.25 -0.78
CA HIS A 514 18.86 29.49 -1.82
C HIS A 514 18.85 30.94 -2.34
N SER A 515 19.20 31.91 -1.49
CA SER A 515 19.28 33.34 -1.85
C SER A 515 20.34 33.66 -2.91
N ILE A 516 21.36 32.81 -3.06
CA ILE A 516 22.51 33.03 -3.95
C ILE A 516 22.32 32.26 -5.28
N ILE A 517 21.42 31.27 -5.34
CA ILE A 517 21.15 30.48 -6.55
C ILE A 517 20.78 31.39 -7.74
N THR A 518 19.89 32.36 -7.51
CA THR A 518 19.47 33.33 -8.53
C THR A 518 20.65 34.20 -9.00
N ASP A 519 21.55 34.60 -8.10
CA ASP A 519 22.72 35.39 -8.45
C ASP A 519 23.75 34.56 -9.24
N LEU A 520 23.96 33.29 -8.87
CA LEU A 520 24.83 32.36 -9.62
C LEU A 520 24.30 32.08 -11.02
N GLN A 521 22.98 31.93 -11.16
CA GLN A 521 22.33 31.70 -12.45
C GLN A 521 22.50 32.91 -13.38
N ASN A 522 22.32 34.12 -12.85
CA ASN A 522 22.42 35.39 -13.59
C ASN A 522 23.85 35.86 -13.84
N GLY A 523 24.85 35.19 -13.26
CA GLY A 523 26.27 35.43 -13.53
C GLY A 523 26.72 34.88 -14.90
N ASN A 524 27.90 34.26 -14.90
CA ASN A 524 28.51 33.72 -16.12
C ASN A 524 28.34 32.19 -16.23
N ASP A 525 28.93 31.61 -17.26
CA ASP A 525 28.90 30.16 -17.51
C ASP A 525 29.63 29.35 -16.42
N GLN A 526 30.64 29.91 -15.76
CA GLN A 526 31.37 29.29 -14.65
C GLN A 526 30.56 29.29 -13.35
N THR A 527 29.80 30.34 -13.05
CA THR A 527 28.90 30.35 -11.89
C THR A 527 27.76 29.34 -12.07
N ARG A 528 27.22 29.23 -13.29
CA ARG A 528 26.25 28.17 -13.64
C ARG A 528 26.87 26.77 -13.59
N ARG A 529 28.14 26.61 -13.96
CA ARG A 529 28.89 25.36 -13.80
C ARG A 529 29.02 24.95 -12.34
N ARG A 530 29.34 25.89 -11.43
CA ARG A 530 29.36 25.62 -9.99
C ARG A 530 27.99 25.13 -9.49
N LEU A 531 26.91 25.80 -9.91
CA LEU A 531 25.55 25.38 -9.58
C LEU A 531 25.22 23.98 -10.12
N ALA A 532 25.64 23.65 -11.34
CA ALA A 532 25.41 22.33 -11.93
C ALA A 532 26.23 21.23 -11.24
N VAL A 533 27.44 21.51 -10.76
CA VAL A 533 28.22 20.57 -9.94
C VAL A 533 27.53 20.33 -8.59
N TYR A 534 26.98 21.38 -7.98
CA TYR A 534 26.19 21.28 -6.76
C TYR A 534 24.92 20.41 -6.97
N CYS A 535 24.12 20.69 -7.99
CA CYS A 535 22.92 19.91 -8.30
C CYS A 535 23.25 18.46 -8.71
N LEU A 536 24.35 18.21 -9.44
CA LEU A 536 24.83 16.85 -9.70
C LEU A 536 25.22 16.09 -8.42
N LYS A 537 25.78 16.79 -7.42
CA LYS A 537 26.10 16.20 -6.12
C LYS A 537 24.82 15.85 -5.35
N ASP A 538 23.84 16.76 -5.31
CA ASP A 538 22.56 16.54 -4.64
C ASP A 538 21.73 15.44 -5.34
N ALA A 539 21.81 15.29 -6.67
CA ALA A 539 21.25 14.15 -7.38
C ALA A 539 22.00 12.82 -7.13
N PHE A 540 23.29 12.85 -6.79
CA PHE A 540 24.11 11.65 -6.58
C PHE A 540 24.00 11.07 -5.16
N LEU A 541 23.90 11.93 -4.14
CA LEU A 541 23.84 11.50 -2.74
C LEU A 541 22.69 10.51 -2.45
N PRO A 542 21.46 10.67 -3.00
CA PRO A 542 20.37 9.72 -2.81
C PRO A 542 20.67 8.33 -3.37
N LEU A 543 21.38 8.20 -4.51
CA LEU A 543 21.81 6.89 -5.02
C LEU A 543 22.75 6.21 -4.02
N ARG A 544 23.73 6.94 -3.51
CA ARG A 544 24.68 6.40 -2.55
C ARG A 544 24.04 6.02 -1.23
N LEU A 545 23.06 6.78 -0.77
CA LEU A 545 22.26 6.42 0.41
C LEU A 545 21.42 5.17 0.14
N LEU A 546 20.77 5.06 -1.04
CA LEU A 546 20.00 3.89 -1.46
C LEU A 546 20.86 2.62 -1.43
N GLU A 547 22.08 2.70 -1.98
CA GLU A 547 23.05 1.60 -2.01
C GLU A 547 23.62 1.28 -0.63
N ARG A 548 24.15 2.28 0.09
CA ARG A 548 24.80 2.08 1.40
C ARG A 548 23.83 1.53 2.45
N LEU A 549 22.57 1.92 2.40
CA LEU A 549 21.52 1.44 3.30
C LEU A 549 20.77 0.21 2.76
N MET A 550 21.18 -0.30 1.59
CA MET A 550 20.61 -1.49 0.94
C MET A 550 19.09 -1.43 0.77
N VAL A 551 18.55 -0.23 0.54
CA VAL A 551 17.10 0.03 0.61
C VAL A 551 16.33 -0.79 -0.42
N LEU A 552 16.81 -0.80 -1.68
CA LEU A 552 16.14 -1.51 -2.76
C LEU A 552 16.12 -3.02 -2.50
N VAL A 553 17.24 -3.59 -2.10
CA VAL A 553 17.38 -5.03 -1.79
C VAL A 553 16.44 -5.41 -0.64
N ASN A 554 16.47 -4.66 0.46
CA ASN A 554 15.60 -4.92 1.62
C ASN A 554 14.12 -4.83 1.26
N ALA A 555 13.74 -3.86 0.41
CA ALA A 555 12.36 -3.71 -0.05
C ALA A 555 11.93 -4.87 -0.98
N MET A 556 12.79 -5.28 -1.93
CA MET A 556 12.50 -6.42 -2.81
C MET A 556 12.33 -7.71 -2.01
N GLU A 557 13.20 -7.99 -1.06
CA GLU A 557 13.11 -9.19 -0.22
C GLU A 557 11.88 -9.16 0.70
N MET A 558 11.53 -7.99 1.25
CA MET A 558 10.26 -7.82 1.97
C MET A 558 9.05 -8.11 1.08
N ALA A 559 9.06 -7.65 -0.18
CA ALA A 559 7.98 -7.88 -1.14
C ALA A 559 7.86 -9.37 -1.52
N ARG A 560 8.99 -10.07 -1.68
CA ARG A 560 9.07 -11.52 -1.92
C ARG A 560 8.53 -12.32 -0.74
N VAL A 561 9.01 -12.03 0.48
CA VAL A 561 8.62 -12.74 1.73
C VAL A 561 7.16 -12.55 2.09
N THR A 562 6.62 -11.35 1.88
CA THR A 562 5.24 -11.03 2.26
C THR A 562 4.24 -11.19 1.11
N GLY A 563 4.72 -11.39 -0.12
CA GLY A 563 3.89 -11.60 -1.29
C GLY A 563 3.03 -10.39 -1.65
N VAL A 564 3.53 -9.17 -1.41
CA VAL A 564 2.87 -7.90 -1.79
C VAL A 564 3.68 -7.17 -2.87
N PRO A 565 3.05 -6.31 -3.69
CA PRO A 565 3.78 -5.47 -4.66
C PRO A 565 4.80 -4.54 -3.98
N LEU A 566 5.92 -4.28 -4.66
CA LEU A 566 6.98 -3.39 -4.14
C LEU A 566 6.45 -2.00 -3.76
N GLY A 567 5.57 -1.40 -4.57
CA GLY A 567 4.98 -0.09 -4.29
C GLY A 567 4.12 -0.03 -3.02
N TYR A 568 3.59 -1.17 -2.54
CA TYR A 568 2.82 -1.21 -1.29
C TYR A 568 3.73 -1.01 -0.08
N LEU A 569 5.00 -1.39 -0.16
CA LEU A 569 5.94 -1.22 0.95
C LEU A 569 6.21 0.24 1.27
N LEU A 570 5.98 1.15 0.33
CA LEU A 570 6.20 2.59 0.48
C LEU A 570 4.92 3.34 0.85
N THR A 571 3.77 2.84 0.38
CA THR A 571 2.48 3.54 0.47
C THR A 571 1.51 2.94 1.49
N ARG A 572 1.75 1.71 1.96
CA ARG A 572 0.88 0.98 2.90
C ARG A 572 1.64 0.59 4.18
N GLY A 573 0.86 0.28 5.22
CA GLY A 573 1.36 -0.18 6.52
C GLY A 573 1.64 -1.68 6.58
N GLN A 574 1.89 -2.20 7.78
CA GLN A 574 2.23 -3.62 7.98
C GLN A 574 1.06 -4.59 7.75
N GLN A 575 -0.19 -4.15 7.92
CA GLN A 575 -1.36 -5.04 7.86
C GLN A 575 -1.52 -5.77 6.52
N VAL A 576 -1.28 -5.10 5.39
CA VAL A 576 -1.45 -5.72 4.05
C VAL A 576 -0.51 -6.90 3.83
N LYS A 577 0.67 -6.87 4.46
CA LYS A 577 1.67 -7.95 4.40
C LYS A 577 1.16 -9.22 5.08
N VAL A 578 0.66 -9.07 6.31
CA VAL A 578 0.12 -10.18 7.09
C VAL A 578 -1.13 -10.74 6.43
N VAL A 579 -2.01 -9.88 5.90
CA VAL A 579 -3.21 -10.32 5.16
C VAL A 579 -2.85 -11.12 3.91
N SER A 580 -1.85 -10.70 3.14
CA SER A 580 -1.39 -11.46 1.96
C SER A 580 -0.89 -12.86 2.36
N GLN A 581 -0.06 -12.96 3.40
CA GLN A 581 0.45 -14.24 3.91
C GLN A 581 -0.68 -15.14 4.44
N LEU A 582 -1.64 -14.54 5.16
CA LEU A 582 -2.79 -15.25 5.71
C LEU A 582 -3.68 -15.83 4.61
N LEU A 583 -3.98 -15.07 3.57
CA LEU A 583 -4.78 -15.52 2.42
C LEU A 583 -4.11 -16.68 1.68
N ARG A 584 -2.79 -16.61 1.48
CA ARG A 584 -2.03 -17.69 0.82
C ARG A 584 -2.12 -19.00 1.58
N GLN A 585 -1.98 -18.98 2.91
CA GLN A 585 -2.10 -20.19 3.71
C GLN A 585 -3.56 -20.66 3.83
N ALA A 586 -4.50 -19.73 4.04
CA ALA A 586 -5.93 -20.06 4.13
C ALA A 586 -6.42 -20.77 2.86
N MET A 587 -6.00 -20.30 1.67
CA MET A 587 -6.35 -20.92 0.40
C MET A 587 -5.88 -22.38 0.29
N ARG A 588 -4.69 -22.71 0.81
CA ARG A 588 -4.13 -24.08 0.79
C ARG A 588 -4.91 -25.04 1.68
N GLU A 589 -5.51 -24.53 2.76
CA GLU A 589 -6.32 -25.31 3.68
C GLU A 589 -7.83 -25.25 3.38
N GLY A 590 -8.25 -24.57 2.29
CA GLY A 590 -9.66 -24.42 1.95
C GLY A 590 -10.46 -23.53 2.93
N LEU A 591 -9.77 -22.63 3.63
CA LEU A 591 -10.32 -21.69 4.60
C LEU A 591 -10.62 -20.33 3.96
N LEU A 592 -11.68 -19.66 4.43
CA LEU A 592 -12.11 -18.35 3.94
C LEU A 592 -12.00 -17.29 5.03
N MET A 593 -11.45 -16.12 4.67
CA MET A 593 -11.35 -14.99 5.59
C MET A 593 -12.65 -14.18 5.66
N PRO A 594 -13.30 -14.07 6.84
CA PRO A 594 -14.50 -13.27 6.99
C PRO A 594 -14.18 -11.78 6.95
N VAL A 595 -15.21 -10.98 6.67
CA VAL A 595 -15.15 -9.52 6.85
C VAL A 595 -15.73 -9.18 8.21
N VAL A 596 -14.86 -8.85 9.17
CA VAL A 596 -15.28 -8.47 10.53
C VAL A 596 -15.45 -6.96 10.59
N LYS A 597 -16.60 -6.49 11.08
CA LYS A 597 -16.81 -5.07 11.37
C LYS A 597 -16.08 -4.71 12.65
N THR A 598 -15.31 -3.63 12.61
CA THR A 598 -14.66 -3.09 13.79
C THR A 598 -15.62 -2.19 14.55
N GLU A 599 -15.99 -2.59 15.77
CA GLU A 599 -16.58 -1.67 16.75
C GLU A 599 -15.47 -1.28 17.74
N GLY A 600 -15.48 -0.03 18.22
CA GLY A 600 -14.42 0.48 19.10
C GLY A 600 -14.38 -0.32 20.40
N VAL A 601 -13.40 -1.21 20.55
CA VAL A 601 -13.18 -2.00 21.77
C VAL A 601 -12.19 -1.28 22.69
N GLU A 602 -12.35 -1.45 23.99
CA GLU A 602 -11.42 -0.95 25.01
C GLU A 602 -10.00 -1.52 24.83
N ASP A 603 -9.00 -0.77 25.32
CA ASP A 603 -7.59 -1.20 25.30
C ASP A 603 -7.38 -2.42 26.21
N TYR A 604 -6.33 -3.20 25.98
CA TYR A 604 -6.05 -4.42 26.75
C TYR A 604 -4.73 -4.37 27.52
N THR A 605 -4.61 -5.17 28.57
CA THR A 605 -3.38 -5.21 29.39
C THR A 605 -2.19 -5.75 28.59
N GLY A 606 -1.17 -4.90 28.44
CA GLY A 606 0.08 -5.19 27.73
C GLY A 606 1.09 -6.02 28.54
N ALA A 607 2.38 -5.81 28.25
CA ALA A 607 3.49 -6.50 28.92
C ALA A 607 3.70 -6.03 30.37
N THR A 608 4.46 -6.80 31.15
CA THR A 608 4.91 -6.45 32.50
C THR A 608 6.35 -5.97 32.47
N VAL A 609 6.64 -4.94 33.25
CA VAL A 609 8.00 -4.48 33.57
C VAL A 609 8.25 -4.81 35.04
N ILE A 610 9.36 -5.49 35.33
CA ILE A 610 9.76 -5.81 36.71
C ILE A 610 10.25 -4.52 37.37
N GLU A 611 9.81 -4.26 38.60
CA GLU A 611 10.21 -3.08 39.36
C GLU A 611 11.75 -3.02 39.48
N PRO A 612 12.40 -1.94 39.00
CA PRO A 612 13.85 -1.88 38.99
C PRO A 612 14.42 -1.67 40.40
N LEU A 613 15.45 -2.45 40.74
CA LEU A 613 16.33 -2.15 41.86
C LEU A 613 17.30 -1.04 41.42
N LYS A 614 16.87 0.21 41.58
CA LYS A 614 17.61 1.39 41.11
C LYS A 614 18.94 1.52 41.85
N GLY A 615 20.01 1.72 41.09
CA GLY A 615 21.35 1.95 41.63
C GLY A 615 22.41 1.92 40.55
N TYR A 616 23.62 2.30 40.95
CA TYR A 616 24.83 2.00 40.19
C TYR A 616 25.32 0.62 40.61
N TYR A 617 25.60 -0.24 39.63
CA TYR A 617 26.12 -1.59 39.87
C TYR A 617 27.56 -1.61 39.38
N ASP A 618 28.51 -1.85 40.28
CA ASP A 618 29.94 -2.03 40.01
C ASP A 618 30.31 -3.51 39.78
N VAL A 619 29.28 -4.35 39.61
CA VAL A 619 29.40 -5.79 39.37
C VAL A 619 28.69 -6.17 38.07
N PRO A 620 29.22 -7.13 37.30
CA PRO A 620 28.59 -7.68 36.11
C PRO A 620 27.09 -7.99 36.24
N ILE A 621 26.28 -7.35 35.38
CA ILE A 621 24.87 -7.70 35.20
C ILE A 621 24.70 -8.46 33.88
N THR A 622 24.09 -9.63 33.98
CA THR A 622 23.86 -10.53 32.83
C THR A 622 22.44 -10.40 32.31
N THR A 623 22.28 -10.15 31.01
CA THR A 623 20.98 -10.08 30.35
C THR A 623 20.62 -11.41 29.70
N LEU A 624 19.45 -11.95 30.06
CA LEU A 624 18.84 -13.12 29.43
C LEU A 624 17.55 -12.68 28.73
N ASP A 625 17.35 -13.07 27.47
CA ASP A 625 16.23 -12.60 26.64
C ASP A 625 15.56 -13.75 25.87
N PHE A 626 14.24 -13.71 25.73
CA PHE A 626 13.49 -14.71 24.98
C PHE A 626 13.61 -14.49 23.47
N SER A 627 14.11 -15.49 22.77
CA SER A 627 14.18 -15.45 21.30
C SER A 627 12.78 -15.42 20.66
N SER A 628 12.41 -14.27 20.09
CA SER A 628 11.11 -14.08 19.42
C SER A 628 9.92 -14.45 20.32
N LEU A 629 9.85 -13.88 21.53
CA LEU A 629 8.86 -14.22 22.58
C LEU A 629 7.43 -14.43 22.05
N TYR A 630 6.81 -13.42 21.46
CA TYR A 630 5.40 -13.50 21.04
C TYR A 630 5.15 -14.54 19.92
N PRO A 631 5.93 -14.57 18.83
CA PRO A 631 5.86 -15.69 17.88
C PRO A 631 5.99 -17.07 18.55
N SER A 632 6.93 -17.21 19.49
CA SER A 632 7.19 -18.48 20.19
C SER A 632 6.01 -18.91 21.06
N ILE A 633 5.36 -17.97 21.78
CA ILE A 633 4.13 -18.22 22.54
C ILE A 633 3.00 -18.69 21.61
N MET A 634 2.77 -17.98 20.51
CA MET A 634 1.69 -18.32 19.57
C MET A 634 1.87 -19.73 19.00
N MET A 635 3.10 -20.12 18.66
CA MET A 635 3.40 -21.48 18.16
C MET A 635 3.27 -22.53 19.25
N ALA A 636 3.89 -22.33 20.42
CA ALA A 636 3.95 -23.33 21.49
C ALA A 636 2.57 -23.70 22.05
N HIS A 637 1.66 -22.73 22.07
CA HIS A 637 0.31 -22.89 22.62
C HIS A 637 -0.78 -22.98 21.53
N ASN A 638 -0.40 -23.02 20.25
CA ASN A 638 -1.32 -23.15 19.10
C ASN A 638 -2.38 -22.04 19.00
N LEU A 639 -2.01 -20.79 19.27
CA LEU A 639 -2.93 -19.64 19.24
C LEU A 639 -3.18 -19.18 17.80
N CYS A 640 -4.42 -19.28 17.35
CA CYS A 640 -4.84 -18.90 16.01
C CYS A 640 -6.34 -18.59 15.94
N TYR A 641 -6.75 -17.81 14.93
CA TYR A 641 -8.17 -17.62 14.59
C TYR A 641 -8.91 -18.95 14.44
N THR A 642 -8.26 -19.93 13.79
CA THR A 642 -8.84 -21.24 13.47
C THR A 642 -8.88 -22.22 14.65
N THR A 643 -8.24 -21.88 15.78
CA THR A 643 -8.14 -22.75 16.97
C THR A 643 -8.84 -22.17 18.18
N LEU A 644 -9.29 -20.92 18.11
CA LEU A 644 -10.06 -20.24 19.15
C LEU A 644 -11.43 -20.92 19.35
N LEU A 645 -11.71 -21.34 20.58
CA LEU A 645 -13.03 -21.87 20.97
C LEU A 645 -13.91 -20.72 21.46
N ARG A 646 -15.17 -20.72 21.01
CA ARG A 646 -16.17 -19.83 21.61
C ARG A 646 -16.55 -20.36 23.00
N PRO A 647 -16.97 -19.48 23.93
CA PRO A 647 -17.47 -19.92 25.22
C PRO A 647 -18.58 -20.99 25.08
N GLY A 648 -18.42 -22.11 25.76
CA GLY A 648 -19.35 -23.24 25.70
C GLY A 648 -19.17 -24.19 24.51
N ALA A 649 -18.24 -23.92 23.58
CA ALA A 649 -18.01 -24.75 22.40
C ALA A 649 -17.34 -26.08 22.78
N ALA A 650 -16.43 -26.09 23.75
CA ALA A 650 -15.76 -27.30 24.21
C ALA A 650 -16.77 -28.36 24.67
N GLN A 651 -17.76 -27.96 25.46
CA GLN A 651 -18.80 -28.85 25.99
C GLN A 651 -19.73 -29.34 24.86
N LYS A 652 -20.13 -28.45 23.94
CA LYS A 652 -20.99 -28.81 22.79
C LYS A 652 -20.32 -29.79 21.83
N LEU A 653 -19.01 -29.67 21.65
CA LEU A 653 -18.21 -30.53 20.79
C LEU A 653 -17.72 -31.80 21.50
N GLY A 654 -17.96 -31.93 22.81
CA GLY A 654 -17.49 -33.06 23.61
C GLY A 654 -15.96 -33.15 23.71
N LEU A 655 -15.27 -32.01 23.68
CA LEU A 655 -13.80 -31.98 23.79
C LEU A 655 -13.36 -32.31 25.21
N THR A 656 -12.35 -33.17 25.34
CA THR A 656 -11.74 -33.54 26.62
C THR A 656 -10.71 -32.51 27.08
N GLU A 657 -10.36 -32.49 28.38
CA GLU A 657 -9.40 -31.52 28.94
C GLU A 657 -8.00 -31.61 28.31
N ASP A 658 -7.62 -32.76 27.74
CA ASP A 658 -6.36 -32.93 27.02
C ASP A 658 -6.39 -32.38 25.59
N GLN A 659 -7.57 -32.03 25.05
CA GLN A 659 -7.74 -31.56 23.66
C GLN A 659 -7.77 -30.04 23.51
N PHE A 660 -7.88 -29.29 24.59
CA PHE A 660 -7.81 -27.83 24.59
C PHE A 660 -6.94 -27.31 25.74
N ILE A 661 -6.62 -26.03 25.70
CA ILE A 661 -5.96 -25.29 26.78
C ILE A 661 -6.81 -24.11 27.19
N LYS A 662 -6.64 -23.67 28.44
CA LYS A 662 -7.16 -22.40 28.93
C LYS A 662 -6.01 -21.43 29.13
N THR A 663 -6.12 -20.23 28.59
CA THR A 663 -5.07 -19.20 28.67
C THR A 663 -5.14 -18.45 30.01
N PRO A 664 -4.10 -17.70 30.40
CA PRO A 664 -4.12 -16.90 31.62
C PRO A 664 -5.24 -15.83 31.66
N THR A 665 -5.77 -15.45 30.50
CA THR A 665 -6.91 -14.52 30.37
C THR A 665 -8.27 -15.20 30.39
N GLY A 666 -8.29 -16.54 30.33
CA GLY A 666 -9.49 -17.36 30.43
C GLY A 666 -10.03 -17.88 29.10
N ASP A 667 -9.42 -17.51 27.98
CA ASP A 667 -9.80 -17.98 26.64
C ASP A 667 -9.43 -19.44 26.44
N GLU A 668 -10.17 -20.13 25.56
CA GLU A 668 -9.97 -21.55 25.28
C GLU A 668 -9.48 -21.76 23.84
N PHE A 669 -8.45 -22.58 23.65
CA PHE A 669 -7.90 -22.91 22.33
C PHE A 669 -7.69 -24.42 22.19
N VAL A 670 -8.05 -25.00 21.04
CA VAL A 670 -7.77 -26.41 20.77
C VAL A 670 -6.27 -26.67 20.61
N LYS A 671 -5.80 -27.83 21.07
CA LYS A 671 -4.41 -28.25 20.88
C LYS A 671 -4.15 -28.73 19.45
N THR A 672 -2.86 -28.80 19.09
CA THR A 672 -2.39 -29.30 17.79
C THR A 672 -2.87 -30.72 17.47
N SER A 673 -3.17 -31.55 18.47
CA SER A 673 -3.75 -32.89 18.29
C SER A 673 -5.14 -32.87 17.63
N VAL A 674 -5.86 -31.75 17.73
CA VAL A 674 -7.19 -31.56 17.12
C VAL A 674 -7.08 -30.77 15.82
N ARG A 675 -6.42 -29.60 15.86
CA ARG A 675 -6.18 -28.75 14.68
C ARG A 675 -4.89 -27.96 14.85
N LYS A 676 -4.04 -27.96 13.82
CA LYS A 676 -2.89 -27.05 13.76
C LYS A 676 -3.35 -25.67 13.27
N GLY A 677 -3.03 -24.61 14.01
CA GLY A 677 -3.41 -23.25 13.65
C GLY A 677 -2.67 -22.71 12.41
N LEU A 678 -3.30 -21.81 11.66
CA LEU A 678 -2.69 -21.12 10.52
C LEU A 678 -1.56 -20.17 10.95
N LEU A 679 -1.75 -19.38 12.02
CA LEU A 679 -0.73 -18.43 12.48
C LEU A 679 0.55 -19.14 12.93
N PRO A 680 0.49 -20.23 13.74
CA PRO A 680 1.65 -21.08 14.01
C PRO A 680 2.39 -21.55 12.75
N GLN A 681 1.67 -22.04 11.74
CA GLN A 681 2.28 -22.49 10.48
C GLN A 681 2.98 -21.35 9.72
N ILE A 682 2.36 -20.16 9.66
CA ILE A 682 2.98 -18.97 9.06
C ILE A 682 4.27 -18.62 9.79
N LEU A 683 4.25 -18.60 11.12
CA LEU A 683 5.40 -18.28 11.96
C LEU A 683 6.52 -19.32 11.83
N GLU A 684 6.19 -20.61 11.84
CA GLU A 684 7.14 -21.71 11.59
C GLU A 684 7.82 -21.55 10.22
N ASN A 685 7.04 -21.26 9.17
CA ASN A 685 7.57 -21.05 7.82
C ASN A 685 8.51 -19.83 7.76
N LEU A 686 8.12 -18.71 8.38
CA LEU A 686 8.94 -17.49 8.42
C LEU A 686 10.24 -17.71 9.19
N LEU A 687 10.19 -18.34 10.36
CA LEU A 687 11.36 -18.60 11.19
C LEU A 687 12.28 -19.65 10.58
N SER A 688 11.73 -20.71 9.97
CA SER A 688 12.48 -21.73 9.24
C SER A 688 13.19 -21.14 8.02
N ALA A 689 12.47 -20.33 7.22
CA ALA A 689 13.07 -19.59 6.11
C ALA A 689 14.17 -18.64 6.59
N ARG A 690 13.99 -17.98 7.74
CA ARG A 690 15.01 -17.08 8.32
C ARG A 690 16.26 -17.85 8.72
N LYS A 691 16.09 -19.03 9.31
CA LYS A 691 17.20 -19.91 9.70
C LYS A 691 18.00 -20.36 8.46
N ARG A 692 17.32 -20.73 7.37
CA ARG A 692 17.97 -21.06 6.09
C ARG A 692 18.73 -19.88 5.51
N ALA A 693 18.09 -18.70 5.42
CA ALA A 693 18.73 -17.48 4.92
C ALA A 693 19.99 -17.10 5.72
N LYS A 694 19.97 -17.22 7.06
CA LYS A 694 21.17 -16.99 7.89
C LYS A 694 22.27 -18.01 7.65
N ALA A 695 21.90 -19.28 7.42
CA ALA A 695 22.87 -20.35 7.15
C ALA A 695 23.55 -20.19 5.78
N GLU A 696 22.79 -19.77 4.77
CA GLU A 696 23.30 -19.42 3.43
C GLU A 696 24.19 -18.18 3.50
N LEU A 697 23.75 -17.12 4.19
CA LEU A 697 24.53 -15.88 4.39
C LEU A 697 25.90 -16.14 5.05
N ALA A 698 26.00 -17.13 5.92
CA ALA A 698 27.26 -17.49 6.57
C ALA A 698 28.29 -18.10 5.60
N LYS A 699 27.84 -18.69 4.49
CA LYS A 699 28.67 -19.37 3.48
C LYS A 699 28.92 -18.54 2.22
N GLU A 700 28.03 -17.59 1.92
CA GLU A 700 28.06 -16.80 0.70
C GLU A 700 29.23 -15.80 0.68
N THR A 701 29.92 -15.69 -0.45
CA THR A 701 31.06 -14.78 -0.63
C THR A 701 30.74 -13.62 -1.57
N ASP A 702 29.79 -13.79 -2.50
CA ASP A 702 29.44 -12.72 -3.43
C ASP A 702 28.78 -11.53 -2.70
N PRO A 703 29.31 -10.30 -2.84
CA PRO A 703 28.81 -9.15 -2.09
C PRO A 703 27.32 -8.87 -2.32
N LEU A 704 26.83 -8.97 -3.56
CA LEU A 704 25.43 -8.70 -3.89
C LEU A 704 24.51 -9.79 -3.34
N ARG A 705 24.87 -11.07 -3.48
CA ARG A 705 24.10 -12.18 -2.90
C ARG A 705 24.09 -12.12 -1.37
N ARG A 706 25.20 -11.76 -0.72
CA ARG A 706 25.24 -11.53 0.73
C ARG A 706 24.24 -10.45 1.15
N GLN A 707 24.19 -9.34 0.42
CA GLN A 707 23.23 -8.27 0.66
C GLN A 707 21.78 -8.75 0.53
N VAL A 708 21.48 -9.52 -0.51
CA VAL A 708 20.15 -10.13 -0.72
C VAL A 708 19.77 -11.06 0.43
N LEU A 709 20.69 -11.93 0.86
CA LEU A 709 20.44 -12.87 1.96
C LEU A 709 20.26 -12.17 3.32
N ASP A 710 21.01 -11.09 3.58
CA ASP A 710 20.82 -10.30 4.79
C ASP A 710 19.48 -9.53 4.77
N GLY A 711 19.14 -8.90 3.64
CA GLY A 711 17.83 -8.29 3.46
C GLY A 711 16.68 -9.28 3.66
N ARG A 712 16.83 -10.51 3.15
CA ARG A 712 15.88 -11.61 3.34
C ARG A 712 15.71 -11.99 4.81
N GLN A 713 16.80 -12.20 5.57
CA GLN A 713 16.67 -12.59 6.98
C GLN A 713 16.06 -11.49 7.85
N LEU A 714 16.35 -10.21 7.55
CA LEU A 714 15.72 -9.06 8.19
C LEU A 714 14.23 -8.99 7.87
N ALA A 715 13.86 -9.14 6.60
CA ALA A 715 12.47 -9.13 6.17
C ALA A 715 11.63 -10.22 6.85
N LEU A 716 12.19 -11.43 6.97
CA LEU A 716 11.57 -12.56 7.66
C LEU A 716 11.40 -12.27 9.16
N LYS A 717 12.41 -11.67 9.82
CA LYS A 717 12.32 -11.25 11.23
C LYS A 717 11.19 -10.25 11.45
N VAL A 718 11.15 -9.19 10.65
CA VAL A 718 10.14 -8.13 10.78
C VAL A 718 8.74 -8.66 10.51
N SER A 719 8.60 -9.55 9.51
CA SER A 719 7.32 -10.19 9.19
C SER A 719 6.80 -11.04 10.34
N ALA A 720 7.65 -11.89 10.94
CA ALA A 720 7.27 -12.74 12.07
C ALA A 720 6.79 -11.91 13.28
N ASN A 721 7.50 -10.84 13.61
CA ASN A 721 7.12 -9.95 14.71
C ASN A 721 5.80 -9.18 14.44
N SER A 722 5.46 -8.96 13.17
CA SER A 722 4.25 -8.23 12.78
C SER A 722 2.97 -9.07 12.87
N VAL A 723 3.06 -10.40 12.88
CA VAL A 723 1.90 -11.31 12.95
C VAL A 723 1.11 -11.11 14.23
N TYR A 724 1.77 -11.03 15.39
CA TYR A 724 1.11 -10.72 16.66
C TYR A 724 0.45 -9.34 16.65
N GLY A 725 1.17 -8.32 16.16
CA GLY A 725 0.64 -6.96 16.12
C GLY A 725 -0.61 -6.82 15.25
N PHE A 726 -0.79 -7.72 14.27
CA PHE A 726 -1.97 -7.78 13.43
C PHE A 726 -3.22 -8.25 14.18
N THR A 727 -3.11 -9.26 15.06
CA THR A 727 -4.27 -9.77 15.82
C THR A 727 -4.80 -8.73 16.81
N GLY A 728 -3.89 -7.92 17.39
CA GLY A 728 -4.23 -6.89 18.37
C GLY A 728 -4.60 -5.53 17.79
N ALA A 729 -4.55 -5.37 16.46
CA ALA A 729 -4.86 -4.11 15.81
C ALA A 729 -6.37 -3.90 15.73
N GLN A 730 -6.94 -3.22 16.74
CA GLN A 730 -8.37 -2.88 16.79
C GLN A 730 -8.87 -2.26 15.48
N VAL A 731 -8.19 -1.21 14.99
CA VAL A 731 -8.43 -0.65 13.65
C VAL A 731 -7.66 -1.48 12.62
N GLY A 732 -8.26 -2.59 12.18
CA GLY A 732 -7.63 -3.54 11.27
C GLY A 732 -8.62 -4.41 10.51
N LYS A 733 -8.11 -5.18 9.54
CA LYS A 733 -8.95 -6.04 8.67
C LYS A 733 -9.51 -7.29 9.37
N LEU A 734 -8.86 -7.76 10.44
CA LEU A 734 -9.25 -8.99 11.16
C LEU A 734 -8.76 -8.98 12.62
N PRO A 735 -9.25 -8.05 13.48
CA PRO A 735 -8.88 -8.03 14.89
C PRO A 735 -9.37 -9.30 15.61
N CYS A 736 -8.57 -9.80 16.56
CA CYS A 736 -8.93 -10.84 17.52
C CYS A 736 -8.11 -10.59 18.80
N LEU A 737 -8.72 -9.87 19.73
CA LEU A 737 -8.07 -9.40 20.95
C LEU A 737 -7.80 -10.55 21.91
N GLU A 738 -8.62 -11.60 21.87
CA GLU A 738 -8.49 -12.82 22.66
C GLU A 738 -7.11 -13.46 22.46
N ILE A 739 -6.62 -13.49 21.21
CA ILE A 739 -5.27 -13.96 20.89
C ILE A 739 -4.22 -13.03 21.51
N SER A 740 -4.36 -11.72 21.33
CA SER A 740 -3.35 -10.77 21.82
C SER A 740 -3.27 -10.71 23.34
N GLN A 741 -4.41 -10.73 24.02
CA GLN A 741 -4.55 -10.80 25.47
C GLN A 741 -3.95 -12.10 26.02
N SER A 742 -4.22 -13.22 25.35
CA SER A 742 -3.64 -14.51 25.72
C SER A 742 -2.12 -14.52 25.56
N VAL A 743 -1.59 -13.94 24.47
CA VAL A 743 -0.13 -13.83 24.26
C VAL A 743 0.52 -12.97 25.35
N THR A 744 -0.04 -11.81 25.68
CA THR A 744 0.53 -10.97 26.76
C THR A 744 0.36 -11.63 28.12
N GLY A 745 -0.75 -12.35 28.36
CA GLY A 745 -0.97 -13.16 29.56
C GLY A 745 0.12 -14.20 29.78
N PHE A 746 0.43 -14.99 28.75
CA PHE A 746 1.54 -15.95 28.79
C PHE A 746 2.89 -15.24 28.99
N GLY A 747 3.14 -14.13 28.29
CA GLY A 747 4.37 -13.36 28.46
C GLY A 747 4.61 -12.93 29.91
N ARG A 748 3.59 -12.40 30.59
CA ARG A 748 3.66 -12.02 32.02
C ARG A 748 3.94 -13.21 32.94
N GLN A 749 3.31 -14.35 32.68
CA GLN A 749 3.54 -15.57 33.46
C GLN A 749 4.97 -16.10 33.26
N MET A 750 5.48 -16.03 32.03
CA MET A 750 6.81 -16.52 31.67
C MET A 750 7.94 -15.70 32.28
N ILE A 751 7.85 -14.37 32.26
CA ILE A 751 8.89 -13.50 32.83
C ILE A 751 8.95 -13.63 34.36
N GLU A 752 7.80 -13.74 35.04
CA GLU A 752 7.75 -13.96 36.48
C GLU A 752 8.30 -15.35 36.85
N LYS A 753 7.92 -16.40 36.11
CA LYS A 753 8.49 -17.75 36.29
C LYS A 753 10.01 -17.75 36.07
N THR A 754 10.50 -17.02 35.07
CA THR A 754 11.94 -16.88 34.79
C THR A 754 12.68 -16.25 35.96
N LYS A 755 12.15 -15.14 36.50
CA LYS A 755 12.69 -14.50 37.70
C LYS A 755 12.78 -15.48 38.87
N GLN A 756 11.68 -16.15 39.19
CA GLN A 756 11.62 -17.10 40.31
C GLN A 756 12.60 -18.26 40.13
N LEU A 757 12.72 -18.81 38.92
CA LEU A 757 13.64 -19.90 38.61
C LEU A 757 15.11 -19.48 38.78
N VAL A 758 15.49 -18.29 38.29
CA VAL A 758 16.86 -17.78 38.44
C VAL A 758 17.19 -17.52 39.91
N GLU A 759 16.33 -16.81 40.64
CA GLU A 759 16.58 -16.44 42.04
C GLU A 759 16.54 -17.64 43.00
N SER A 760 15.83 -18.73 42.65
CA SER A 760 15.76 -19.93 43.49
C SER A 760 16.86 -20.96 43.21
N LYS A 761 17.39 -21.03 41.98
CA LYS A 761 18.46 -21.98 41.64
C LYS A 761 19.83 -21.46 42.05
N TYR A 762 20.15 -20.22 41.70
CA TYR A 762 21.50 -19.67 41.86
C TYR A 762 21.67 -19.05 43.24
N THR A 763 21.71 -19.89 44.28
CA THR A 763 21.79 -19.46 45.69
C THR A 763 22.97 -20.09 46.43
N VAL A 764 23.34 -19.49 47.57
CA VAL A 764 24.39 -20.03 48.45
C VAL A 764 24.04 -21.41 48.99
N GLU A 765 22.76 -21.70 49.24
CA GLU A 765 22.28 -23.00 49.72
C GLU A 765 22.45 -24.10 48.65
N ASN A 766 22.41 -23.73 47.36
CA ASN A 766 22.63 -24.63 46.23
C ASN A 766 24.12 -24.72 45.82
N GLY A 767 25.04 -24.17 46.62
CA GLY A 767 26.49 -24.27 46.41
C GLY A 767 27.09 -23.21 45.49
N TYR A 768 26.36 -22.15 45.14
CA TYR A 768 26.89 -21.02 44.36
C TYR A 768 27.56 -19.98 45.28
N GLY A 769 28.52 -19.21 44.75
CA GLY A 769 29.30 -18.25 45.54
C GLY A 769 28.49 -17.10 46.13
N THR A 770 27.38 -16.70 45.49
CA THR A 770 26.42 -15.74 46.03
C THR A 770 25.00 -16.08 45.57
N SER A 771 24.00 -15.52 46.24
CA SER A 771 22.62 -15.62 45.78
C SER A 771 22.30 -14.57 44.72
N ALA A 772 21.97 -15.06 43.52
CA ALA A 772 21.63 -14.24 42.37
C ALA A 772 20.34 -13.45 42.63
N LYS A 773 20.26 -12.26 42.03
CA LYS A 773 19.09 -11.40 42.15
C LYS A 773 18.74 -10.77 40.81
N VAL A 774 17.46 -10.78 40.44
CA VAL A 774 16.98 -10.08 39.25
C VAL A 774 16.79 -8.62 39.62
N VAL A 775 17.58 -7.75 38.99
CA VAL A 775 17.60 -6.31 39.30
C VAL A 775 16.65 -5.51 38.43
N TYR A 776 16.29 -6.05 37.26
CA TYR A 776 15.35 -5.45 36.32
C TYR A 776 14.84 -6.50 35.33
N GLY A 777 13.75 -6.20 34.65
CA GLY A 777 13.27 -6.97 33.51
C GLY A 777 12.22 -6.18 32.75
N ASP A 778 12.25 -6.30 31.42
CA ASP A 778 11.33 -5.63 30.52
C ASP A 778 10.82 -6.65 29.52
N THR A 779 9.53 -7.00 29.64
CA THR A 779 8.75 -7.81 28.69
C THR A 779 9.30 -9.22 28.41
N ASP A 780 10.39 -9.33 27.65
CA ASP A 780 11.06 -10.53 27.18
C ASP A 780 12.44 -10.75 27.80
N SER A 781 12.98 -9.74 28.50
CA SER A 781 14.33 -9.79 29.07
C SER A 781 14.35 -9.71 30.60
N VAL A 782 15.30 -10.42 31.21
CA VAL A 782 15.64 -10.32 32.64
C VAL A 782 17.12 -9.97 32.82
N MET A 783 17.40 -9.05 33.75
CA MET A 783 18.74 -8.60 34.09
C MET A 783 19.12 -9.17 35.45
N CYS A 784 20.04 -10.13 35.44
CA CYS A 784 20.42 -10.95 36.58
C CYS A 784 21.78 -10.54 37.11
N ARG A 785 21.85 -10.23 38.41
CA ARG A 785 23.09 -10.02 39.15
C ARG A 785 23.49 -11.32 39.82
N PHE A 786 24.51 -12.00 39.30
CA PHE A 786 25.06 -13.24 39.88
C PHE A 786 26.09 -13.02 40.99
N GLY A 787 26.51 -11.77 41.23
CA GLY A 787 27.40 -11.38 42.34
C GLY A 787 28.88 -11.72 42.16
N VAL A 788 29.27 -12.29 41.01
CA VAL A 788 30.68 -12.49 40.63
C VAL A 788 31.26 -11.20 40.06
N SER A 789 32.55 -10.94 40.32
CA SER A 789 33.28 -9.77 39.80
C SER A 789 33.88 -10.01 38.41
N SER A 790 34.08 -11.27 38.02
CA SER A 790 34.64 -11.64 36.72
C SER A 790 33.56 -11.68 35.64
N VAL A 791 33.79 -10.93 34.55
CA VAL A 791 32.92 -10.96 33.36
C VAL A 791 32.86 -12.37 32.77
N ALA A 792 33.97 -13.10 32.74
CA ALA A 792 34.01 -14.45 32.16
C ALA A 792 33.11 -15.43 32.93
N GLU A 793 33.13 -15.35 34.26
CA GLU A 793 32.27 -16.16 35.13
C GLU A 793 30.79 -15.76 34.99
N ALA A 794 30.49 -14.45 34.94
CA ALA A 794 29.13 -13.96 34.72
C ALA A 794 28.55 -14.46 33.38
N MET A 795 29.35 -14.44 32.31
CA MET A 795 28.94 -14.96 31.00
C MET A 795 28.73 -16.49 31.03
N ALA A 796 29.52 -17.24 31.80
CA ALA A 796 29.36 -18.69 31.93
C ALA A 796 28.05 -19.03 32.68
N LEU A 797 27.82 -18.39 33.84
CA LEU A 797 26.59 -18.52 34.62
C LEU A 797 25.36 -18.07 33.81
N GLY A 798 25.48 -17.00 33.04
CA GLY A 798 24.44 -16.52 32.14
C GLY A 798 24.01 -17.54 31.09
N ARG A 799 24.98 -18.20 30.44
CA ARG A 799 24.69 -19.26 29.46
C ARG A 799 24.05 -20.47 30.12
N GLU A 800 24.58 -20.91 31.26
CA GLU A 800 24.01 -22.00 32.04
C GLU A 800 22.55 -21.70 32.44
N ALA A 801 22.29 -20.50 32.96
CA ALA A 801 20.96 -20.07 33.36
C ALA A 801 20.00 -20.01 32.18
N ALA A 802 20.42 -19.46 31.04
CA ALA A 802 19.60 -19.42 29.83
C ALA A 802 19.18 -20.82 29.36
N ASP A 803 20.14 -21.75 29.26
CA ASP A 803 19.87 -23.11 28.81
C ASP A 803 19.02 -23.91 29.83
N TRP A 804 19.28 -23.74 31.13
CA TRP A 804 18.51 -24.41 32.18
C TRP A 804 17.06 -23.89 32.28
N VAL A 805 16.86 -22.56 32.28
CA VAL A 805 15.51 -21.97 32.31
C VAL A 805 14.72 -22.37 31.06
N SER A 806 15.37 -22.44 29.90
CA SER A 806 14.72 -22.89 28.65
C SER A 806 14.08 -24.27 28.77
N GLY A 807 14.66 -25.17 29.58
CA GLY A 807 14.10 -26.52 29.83
C GLY A 807 12.76 -26.54 30.57
N HIS A 808 12.28 -25.40 31.09
CA HIS A 808 11.02 -25.29 31.84
C HIS A 808 9.84 -24.77 31.01
N PHE A 809 10.04 -24.58 29.71
CA PHE A 809 9.04 -24.08 28.77
C PHE A 809 8.87 -25.04 27.58
N PRO A 810 7.67 -25.11 26.98
CA PRO A 810 7.44 -25.92 25.79
C PRO A 810 8.22 -25.35 24.58
N PRO A 811 8.74 -26.20 23.67
CA PRO A 811 9.35 -25.73 22.44
C PRO A 811 8.32 -24.97 21.58
N PRO A 812 8.73 -23.94 20.80
CA PRO A 812 10.11 -23.48 20.57
C PRO A 812 10.56 -22.36 21.50
N ILE A 813 9.91 -22.17 22.67
CA ILE A 813 10.29 -21.12 23.62
C ILE A 813 11.70 -21.39 24.14
N ARG A 814 12.60 -20.41 23.94
CA ARG A 814 13.98 -20.48 24.39
C ARG A 814 14.46 -19.13 24.89
N LEU A 815 15.07 -19.14 26.08
CA LEU A 815 15.81 -18.03 26.65
C LEU A 815 17.26 -18.10 26.17
N GLU A 816 17.82 -16.96 25.75
CA GLU A 816 19.18 -16.85 25.25
C GLU A 816 19.97 -15.84 26.10
N PHE A 817 21.25 -16.13 26.31
CA PHE A 817 22.18 -15.15 26.88
C PHE A 817 22.50 -14.09 25.80
N GLU A 818 22.10 -12.83 26.05
CA GLU A 818 22.47 -11.72 25.18
C GLU A 818 23.94 -11.34 25.46
N LYS A 819 24.74 -11.06 24.42
CA LYS A 819 26.21 -10.84 24.54
C LYS A 819 26.62 -9.61 25.39
N LYS A 820 25.70 -8.95 26.08
CA LYS A 820 25.94 -7.75 26.88
C LYS A 820 26.06 -8.15 28.35
N VAL A 821 27.22 -7.85 28.91
CA VAL A 821 27.43 -7.75 30.36
C VAL A 821 27.68 -6.28 30.62
N SER A 822 26.77 -5.62 31.34
CA SER A 822 26.97 -4.24 31.75
C SER A 822 27.92 -4.24 32.95
N LEU A 823 29.03 -3.52 32.82
CA LEU A 823 29.94 -3.16 33.91
C LEU A 823 29.57 -1.80 34.49
#